data_AF-A0A9E4AB37-F1
#
_entry.id   AF-A0A9E4AB37-F1
#
_cell.length_a   1.000
_cell.length_b   1.000
_cell.length_c   1.000
_cell.angle_alpha   90.00
_cell.angle_beta   90.00
_cell.angle_gamma   90.00
#
_symmetry.space_group_name_H-M   'P 1'
#
loop_
_entity.id
_entity.type
_entity.pdbx_description
1 polymer ?
#
loop_
_entity_poly.entity_id
_entity_poly.type
_entity_poly.pdbx_seq_one_letter_code
_entity_poly.pdbx_strand_id
1 'polypeptide(L)'
;MVNLAPDESIGYGNLAVAHLRLKQHEEAEVWIKRGLEVEPMDSQLHFILAEIYQSRSRATEAVAAIQEAVKLAPDDLETRYKLARHYLSQRDNPDAMDEAILHLRELRDRTPANVVVLLKLANAFLRREQVEEAKRICMELNALLWDTDEEFLKYLKQGLLLIGQGDTKGAARYIQIFENVQKRSPRYQQGIGELVTNILGHPIESFSSGFKARIKAKQTLPIRTNFVDVTQEVGLGNLNGTRSKILLTDYDNDGNLDLYTTSAVLDAESNLFRNEGRQFVRTTTVGHRGDTAAFADLDKDGDPDLYLSGDEGSTLLLNDGAGNFTEMTDFAVPASDQRSKDHGGGPSLFVDYDHDGDLDLFTTGNRVEMYRNNADGVFSDVSDQTFIPSERPGARDARLGDFDDDGDLDLLIANDGNGCTLYTNLRQGKMQALTDEIGVSQNHVFTAIAVSDYDNDGDIDLFLATDGETPHQLYRNRGDGTYAPDGRSHEETLNDAKGVHGLDAHFLDYDNDGFLDLWLIGTPKKGDGRGVFLFRNDGTGRFTDASNVLPNTIRSGGEGTVGDYDNDGDLDLFLTDSDGGVVALRNEGGNQNSWLQVKLENIDGIGAKVELKAGELYQMKYVTDPITHFGLGKEKQADVLRVVWTNGVPQNVITPKSNQLILEKQVLKGSCPFLYVYDGAGYQFVTDLLWRSPLGMVTPGGFLAAAETADYVKISGELMQPKAGVYSLQITEELWETAYFDMVKLLAVDHPAGTQIFVDEKYTPPPFPDFKIYTTKEIHHPRIALDHHGYDVSEALKAVDYRYAIEHEPGPFQGVVDPHFIVLDLEDVPDDLGLTLFLTGWIFPTDTSINLALSQNPAINPHFPYLQV
;
A
#
# COMPACT_ATOMS: atom_id res chain seq x y z
N MET A 1 5.37 -30.59 3.61
CA MET A 1 3.95 -30.52 3.21
C MET A 1 3.33 -31.89 2.96
N VAL A 2 3.72 -32.66 1.94
CA VAL A 2 3.12 -34.00 1.66
C VAL A 2 3.02 -34.91 2.90
N ASN A 3 4.06 -34.93 3.76
CA ASN A 3 4.04 -35.74 4.98
C ASN A 3 3.27 -35.09 6.15
N LEU A 4 3.12 -33.76 6.16
CA LEU A 4 2.53 -33.00 7.26
C LEU A 4 1.01 -32.82 7.09
N ALA A 5 0.56 -32.66 5.85
CA ALA A 5 -0.84 -32.51 5.46
C ALA A 5 -1.11 -33.38 4.22
N PRO A 6 -1.28 -34.71 4.39
CA PRO A 6 -1.43 -35.64 3.26
C PRO A 6 -2.75 -35.49 2.50
N ASP A 7 -3.74 -34.85 3.14
CA ASP A 7 -5.07 -34.56 2.58
C ASP A 7 -5.12 -33.17 1.89
N GLU A 8 -3.96 -32.53 1.69
CA GLU A 8 -3.85 -31.21 1.06
C GLU A 8 -3.06 -31.28 -0.25
N SER A 9 -3.62 -30.69 -1.30
CA SER A 9 -3.09 -30.76 -2.67
C SER A 9 -1.80 -29.95 -2.89
N ILE A 10 -1.62 -28.82 -2.19
CA ILE A 10 -0.49 -27.89 -2.29
C ILE A 10 0.87 -28.61 -2.27
N GLY A 11 1.02 -29.59 -1.36
CA GLY A 11 2.27 -30.31 -1.18
C GLY A 11 2.64 -31.16 -2.39
N TYR A 12 1.64 -31.76 -3.04
CA TYR A 12 1.83 -32.59 -4.22
C TYR A 12 2.08 -31.72 -5.47
N GLY A 13 1.32 -30.64 -5.63
CA GLY A 13 1.51 -29.67 -6.72
C GLY A 13 2.89 -29.03 -6.70
N ASN A 14 3.33 -28.51 -5.55
CA ASN A 14 4.66 -27.89 -5.42
C ASN A 14 5.82 -28.87 -5.61
N LEU A 15 5.64 -30.12 -5.18
CA LEU A 15 6.64 -31.16 -5.45
C LEU A 15 6.70 -31.50 -6.95
N ALA A 16 5.56 -31.53 -7.64
CA ALA A 16 5.53 -31.71 -9.10
C ALA A 16 6.25 -30.57 -9.83
N VAL A 17 6.03 -29.32 -9.43
CA VAL A 17 6.74 -28.13 -9.95
C VAL A 17 8.24 -28.25 -9.73
N ALA A 18 8.68 -28.64 -8.52
CA ALA A 18 10.10 -28.82 -8.22
C ALA A 18 10.74 -29.86 -9.16
N HIS A 19 10.09 -31.01 -9.37
CA HIS A 19 10.54 -32.02 -10.32
C HIS A 19 10.55 -31.51 -11.76
N LEU A 20 9.53 -30.75 -12.18
CA LEU A 20 9.45 -30.15 -13.51
C LEU A 20 10.64 -29.21 -13.77
N ARG A 21 10.97 -28.34 -12.81
CA ARG A 21 12.12 -27.42 -12.89
C ARG A 21 13.46 -28.16 -12.91
N LEU A 22 13.55 -29.30 -12.23
CA LEU A 22 14.71 -30.22 -12.31
C LEU A 22 14.75 -31.05 -13.60
N LYS A 23 13.82 -30.84 -14.55
CA LYS A 23 13.67 -31.60 -15.80
C LYS A 23 13.37 -33.10 -15.58
N GLN A 24 12.76 -33.42 -14.44
CA GLN A 24 12.32 -34.77 -14.03
C GLN A 24 10.83 -34.92 -14.36
N HIS A 25 10.53 -34.96 -15.67
CA HIS A 25 9.15 -34.87 -16.18
C HIS A 25 8.26 -36.06 -15.80
N GLU A 26 8.83 -37.25 -15.61
CA GLU A 26 8.06 -38.45 -15.23
C GLU A 26 7.63 -38.38 -13.77
N GLU A 27 8.55 -37.99 -12.89
CA GLU A 27 8.30 -37.78 -11.48
C GLU A 27 7.30 -36.65 -11.25
N ALA A 28 7.44 -35.54 -11.99
CA ALA A 28 6.49 -34.43 -11.94
C ALA A 28 5.06 -34.89 -12.27
N GLU A 29 4.89 -35.71 -13.30
CA GLU A 29 3.57 -36.24 -13.68
C GLU A 29 2.97 -37.18 -12.63
N VAL A 30 3.79 -37.96 -11.92
CA VAL A 30 3.32 -38.82 -10.81
C VAL A 30 2.78 -37.97 -9.67
N TRP A 31 3.52 -36.95 -9.26
CA TRP A 31 3.14 -36.11 -8.14
C TRP A 31 1.93 -35.24 -8.43
N ILE A 32 1.83 -34.66 -9.63
CA ILE A 32 0.66 -33.84 -9.95
C ILE A 32 -0.62 -34.65 -10.01
N LYS A 33 -0.56 -35.90 -10.51
CA LYS A 33 -1.71 -36.82 -10.51
C LYS A 33 -2.12 -37.22 -9.10
N ARG A 34 -1.16 -37.38 -8.19
CA ARG A 34 -1.43 -37.60 -6.76
C ARG A 34 -2.16 -36.40 -6.15
N GLY A 35 -1.76 -35.18 -6.49
CA GLY A 35 -2.47 -33.96 -6.10
C GLY A 35 -3.92 -33.95 -6.59
N LEU A 36 -4.14 -34.29 -7.87
CA LEU A 36 -5.48 -34.38 -8.47
C LEU A 36 -6.34 -35.53 -7.92
N GLU A 37 -5.75 -36.58 -7.33
CA GLU A 37 -6.50 -37.60 -6.58
C GLU A 37 -7.06 -37.04 -5.26
N VAL A 38 -6.32 -36.12 -4.63
CA VAL A 38 -6.71 -35.45 -3.39
C VAL A 38 -7.72 -34.35 -3.67
N GLU A 39 -7.46 -33.51 -4.67
CA GLU A 39 -8.30 -32.37 -5.03
C GLU A 39 -8.51 -32.28 -6.55
N PRO A 40 -9.53 -32.99 -7.08
CA PRO A 40 -9.75 -33.07 -8.53
C PRO A 40 -10.20 -31.75 -9.19
N MET A 41 -10.69 -30.80 -8.38
CA MET A 41 -11.31 -29.55 -8.84
C MET A 41 -10.38 -28.33 -8.69
N ASP A 42 -9.10 -28.54 -8.37
CA ASP A 42 -8.10 -27.47 -8.28
C ASP A 42 -7.60 -27.10 -9.69
N SER A 43 -7.86 -25.86 -10.11
CA SER A 43 -7.46 -25.35 -11.43
C SER A 43 -5.93 -25.28 -11.61
N GLN A 44 -5.18 -24.91 -10.57
CA GLN A 44 -3.72 -24.78 -10.63
C GLN A 44 -3.06 -26.15 -10.82
N LEU A 45 -3.61 -27.21 -10.21
CA LEU A 45 -3.11 -28.57 -10.46
C LEU A 45 -3.28 -28.99 -11.92
N HIS A 46 -4.41 -28.66 -12.54
CA HIS A 46 -4.64 -28.92 -13.97
C HIS A 46 -3.72 -28.07 -14.86
N PHE A 47 -3.46 -26.82 -14.48
CA PHE A 47 -2.52 -25.95 -15.16
C PHE A 47 -1.08 -26.49 -15.14
N ILE A 48 -0.57 -26.88 -13.97
CA ILE A 48 0.76 -27.49 -13.81
C ILE A 48 0.83 -28.79 -14.62
N LEU A 49 -0.23 -29.61 -14.61
CA LEU A 49 -0.31 -30.82 -15.43
C LEU A 49 -0.17 -30.51 -16.92
N ALA A 50 -0.77 -29.42 -17.39
CA ALA A 50 -0.64 -29.00 -18.77
C ALA A 50 0.80 -28.61 -19.14
N GLU A 51 1.50 -27.90 -18.26
CA GLU A 51 2.91 -27.54 -18.48
C GLU A 51 3.81 -28.78 -18.51
N ILE A 52 3.54 -29.76 -17.64
CA ILE A 52 4.20 -31.06 -17.67
C ILE A 52 3.97 -31.74 -19.01
N TYR A 53 2.72 -31.81 -19.51
CA TYR A 53 2.42 -32.39 -20.82
C TYR A 53 3.08 -31.63 -21.97
N GLN A 54 3.10 -30.30 -21.92
CA GLN A 54 3.75 -29.46 -22.94
C GLN A 54 5.27 -29.71 -22.97
N SER A 55 5.92 -29.81 -21.81
CA SER A 55 7.35 -30.14 -21.71
C SER A 55 7.69 -31.52 -22.30
N ARG A 56 6.71 -32.44 -22.28
CA ARG A 56 6.79 -33.78 -22.89
C ARG A 56 6.33 -33.84 -24.35
N SER A 57 6.07 -32.69 -25.00
CA SER A 57 5.53 -32.61 -26.37
C SER A 57 4.17 -33.31 -26.56
N ARG A 58 3.37 -33.43 -25.50
CA ARG A 58 2.02 -34.04 -25.49
C ARG A 58 0.94 -32.96 -25.66
N ALA A 59 0.91 -32.32 -26.84
CA ALA A 59 0.10 -31.13 -27.08
C ALA A 59 -1.41 -31.32 -26.83
N THR A 60 -2.00 -32.44 -27.26
CA THR A 60 -3.44 -32.71 -27.08
C THR A 60 -3.84 -32.82 -25.61
N GLU A 61 -2.99 -33.45 -24.80
CA GLU A 61 -3.25 -33.65 -23.37
C GLU A 61 -2.99 -32.36 -22.59
N ALA A 62 -1.99 -31.57 -22.99
CA ALA A 62 -1.77 -30.23 -22.45
C ALA A 62 -3.00 -29.34 -22.66
N VAL A 63 -3.60 -29.34 -23.86
CA VAL A 63 -4.82 -28.57 -24.14
C VAL A 63 -5.99 -29.03 -23.29
N ALA A 64 -6.20 -30.34 -23.16
CA ALA A 64 -7.30 -30.87 -22.33
C ALA A 64 -7.15 -30.46 -20.86
N ALA A 65 -5.92 -30.47 -20.33
CA ALA A 65 -5.64 -30.02 -18.97
C ALA A 65 -5.85 -28.50 -18.80
N ILE A 66 -5.41 -27.67 -19.77
CA ILE A 66 -5.68 -26.22 -19.75
C ILE A 66 -7.17 -25.93 -19.85
N GLN A 67 -7.93 -26.66 -20.69
CA GLN A 67 -9.38 -26.49 -20.80
C GLN A 67 -10.09 -26.77 -19.48
N GLU A 68 -9.68 -27.81 -18.75
CA GLU A 68 -10.24 -28.09 -17.43
C GLU A 68 -9.83 -27.01 -16.42
N ALA A 69 -8.58 -26.51 -16.47
CA ALA A 69 -8.14 -25.40 -15.64
C ALA A 69 -8.97 -24.12 -15.89
N VAL A 70 -9.20 -23.72 -17.15
CA VAL A 70 -10.06 -22.58 -17.53
C VAL A 70 -11.51 -22.80 -17.09
N LYS A 71 -12.00 -24.05 -17.11
CA LYS A 71 -13.36 -24.36 -16.66
C LYS A 71 -13.51 -24.23 -15.14
N LEU A 72 -12.48 -24.61 -14.39
CA LEU A 72 -12.47 -24.57 -12.92
C LEU A 72 -12.19 -23.16 -12.39
N ALA A 73 -11.35 -22.39 -13.08
CA ALA A 73 -11.05 -20.99 -12.78
C ALA A 73 -11.23 -20.15 -14.07
N PRO A 74 -12.47 -19.78 -14.41
CA PRO A 74 -12.73 -19.00 -15.62
C PRO A 74 -12.14 -17.59 -15.58
N ASP A 75 -11.84 -17.07 -14.39
CA ASP A 75 -11.34 -15.72 -14.20
C ASP A 75 -9.80 -15.64 -14.24
N ASP A 76 -9.10 -16.78 -14.23
CA ASP A 76 -7.63 -16.85 -14.33
C ASP A 76 -7.13 -16.40 -15.72
N LEU A 77 -6.54 -15.20 -15.76
CA LEU A 77 -6.11 -14.54 -16.99
C LEU A 77 -5.00 -15.33 -17.70
N GLU A 78 -4.01 -15.83 -16.96
CA GLU A 78 -2.85 -16.52 -17.52
C GLU A 78 -3.25 -17.83 -18.19
N THR A 79 -4.03 -18.67 -17.49
CA THR A 79 -4.51 -19.95 -17.98
C THR A 79 -5.33 -19.77 -19.24
N ARG A 80 -6.25 -18.79 -19.23
CA ARG A 80 -7.07 -18.44 -20.38
C ARG A 80 -6.24 -17.91 -21.55
N TYR A 81 -5.25 -17.06 -21.28
CA TYR A 81 -4.37 -16.53 -22.32
C TYR A 81 -3.44 -17.60 -22.91
N LYS A 82 -2.93 -18.55 -22.12
CA LYS A 82 -2.20 -19.72 -22.62
C LYS A 82 -3.08 -20.57 -23.54
N LEU A 83 -4.36 -20.76 -23.21
CA LEU A 83 -5.32 -21.44 -24.07
C LEU A 83 -5.54 -20.67 -25.39
N ALA A 84 -5.78 -19.36 -25.31
CA ALA A 84 -5.94 -18.51 -26.48
C ALA A 84 -4.69 -18.55 -27.39
N ARG A 85 -3.49 -18.50 -26.82
CA ARG A 85 -2.23 -18.62 -27.56
C ARG A 85 -2.08 -19.97 -28.26
N HIS A 86 -2.51 -21.06 -27.62
CA HIS A 86 -2.50 -22.37 -28.24
C HIS A 86 -3.34 -22.35 -29.52
N TYR A 87 -4.56 -21.84 -29.44
CA TYR A 87 -5.45 -21.72 -30.59
C TYR A 87 -4.91 -20.76 -31.68
N LEU A 88 -4.36 -19.60 -31.31
CA LEU A 88 -3.71 -18.67 -32.24
C LEU A 88 -2.51 -19.28 -32.98
N SER A 89 -1.84 -20.28 -32.38
CA SER A 89 -0.71 -20.97 -33.02
C SER A 89 -1.14 -21.83 -34.21
N GLN A 90 -2.40 -22.28 -34.24
CA GLN A 90 -2.98 -23.11 -35.30
C GLN A 90 -3.49 -22.24 -36.47
N ARG A 91 -2.58 -21.52 -37.13
CA ARG A 91 -2.90 -20.46 -38.11
C ARG A 91 -3.81 -20.87 -39.27
N ASP A 92 -3.80 -22.15 -39.64
CA ASP A 92 -4.56 -22.70 -40.76
C ASP A 92 -5.87 -23.39 -40.34
N ASN A 93 -6.24 -23.31 -39.05
CA ASN A 93 -7.45 -23.91 -38.50
C ASN A 93 -8.51 -22.83 -38.16
N PRO A 94 -9.58 -22.69 -38.97
CA PRO A 94 -10.65 -21.73 -38.73
C PRO A 94 -11.35 -21.91 -37.38
N ASP A 95 -11.59 -23.15 -36.96
CA ASP A 95 -12.28 -23.45 -35.70
C ASP A 95 -11.42 -23.05 -34.50
N ALA A 96 -10.10 -23.29 -34.58
CA ALA A 96 -9.17 -22.79 -33.57
C ALA A 96 -9.16 -21.25 -33.52
N MET A 97 -9.25 -20.57 -34.67
CA MET A 97 -9.32 -19.11 -34.67
C MET A 97 -10.61 -18.59 -33.99
N ASP A 98 -11.73 -19.30 -34.14
CA ASP A 98 -12.99 -18.94 -33.48
C ASP A 98 -12.89 -19.15 -31.96
N GLU A 99 -12.27 -20.24 -31.49
CA GLU A 99 -11.96 -20.46 -30.06
C GLU A 99 -10.99 -19.40 -29.50
N ALA A 100 -9.97 -19.02 -30.28
CA ALA A 100 -9.07 -17.93 -29.88
C ALA A 100 -9.82 -16.61 -29.69
N ILE A 101 -10.76 -16.28 -30.59
CA ILE A 101 -11.59 -15.08 -30.48
C ILE A 101 -12.50 -15.15 -29.25
N LEU A 102 -13.08 -16.31 -28.95
CA LEU A 102 -13.91 -16.51 -27.75
C LEU A 102 -13.11 -16.17 -26.49
N HIS A 103 -11.95 -16.81 -26.30
CA HIS A 103 -11.12 -16.59 -25.12
C HIS A 103 -10.53 -15.17 -25.07
N LEU A 104 -10.16 -14.57 -26.21
CA LEU A 104 -9.66 -13.18 -26.26
C LEU A 104 -10.76 -12.16 -25.94
N ARG A 105 -12.04 -12.44 -26.26
CA ARG A 105 -13.16 -11.59 -25.83
C ARG A 105 -13.34 -11.67 -24.33
N GLU A 106 -13.34 -12.87 -23.77
CA GLU A 106 -13.43 -13.05 -22.33
C GLU A 106 -12.26 -12.43 -21.56
N LEU A 107 -11.04 -12.46 -22.14
CA LEU A 107 -9.90 -11.72 -21.59
C LEU A 107 -10.10 -10.21 -21.69
N ARG A 108 -10.61 -9.71 -22.83
CA ARG A 108 -10.90 -8.27 -23.00
C ARG A 108 -11.94 -7.79 -22.01
N ASP A 109 -13.00 -8.57 -21.77
CA ASP A 109 -14.06 -8.20 -20.85
C ASP A 109 -13.53 -8.02 -19.40
N ARG A 110 -12.43 -8.71 -19.06
CA ARG A 110 -11.73 -8.58 -17.77
C ARG A 110 -10.57 -7.59 -17.79
N THR A 111 -10.01 -7.30 -18.96
CA THR A 111 -8.85 -6.43 -19.14
C THR A 111 -9.09 -5.46 -20.31
N PRO A 112 -10.08 -4.53 -20.19
CA PRO A 112 -10.57 -3.75 -21.32
C PRO A 112 -9.50 -2.87 -21.97
N ALA A 113 -8.55 -2.38 -21.17
CA ALA A 113 -7.43 -1.56 -21.63
C ALA A 113 -6.17 -2.34 -22.04
N ASN A 114 -6.17 -3.68 -21.93
CA ASN A 114 -4.97 -4.47 -22.17
C ASN A 114 -4.60 -4.51 -23.66
N VAL A 115 -3.54 -3.77 -23.98
CA VAL A 115 -3.05 -3.56 -25.35
C VAL A 115 -2.69 -4.87 -26.05
N VAL A 116 -2.21 -5.88 -25.31
CA VAL A 116 -1.83 -7.19 -25.84
C VAL A 116 -3.07 -7.95 -26.33
N VAL A 117 -4.13 -7.96 -25.52
CA VAL A 117 -5.41 -8.61 -25.87
C VAL A 117 -6.03 -7.91 -27.07
N LEU A 118 -6.12 -6.58 -27.05
CA LEU A 118 -6.70 -5.78 -28.13
C LEU A 118 -5.97 -5.99 -29.46
N LEU A 119 -4.63 -5.98 -29.47
CA LEU A 119 -3.84 -6.20 -30.69
C LEU A 119 -4.06 -7.60 -31.28
N LYS A 120 -4.14 -8.64 -30.43
CA LYS A 120 -4.39 -10.00 -30.88
C LYS A 120 -5.81 -10.18 -31.38
N LEU A 121 -6.78 -9.60 -30.68
CA LEU A 121 -8.19 -9.65 -31.05
C LEU A 121 -8.44 -8.92 -32.38
N ALA A 122 -7.84 -7.74 -32.59
CA ALA A 122 -7.88 -7.04 -33.87
C ALA A 122 -7.34 -7.90 -35.02
N ASN A 123 -6.16 -8.52 -34.82
CA ASN A 123 -5.55 -9.38 -35.82
C ASN A 123 -6.39 -10.65 -36.08
N ALA A 124 -6.98 -11.25 -35.04
CA ALA A 124 -7.86 -12.40 -35.15
C ALA A 124 -9.14 -12.04 -35.94
N PHE A 125 -9.78 -10.91 -35.65
CA PHE A 125 -10.93 -10.41 -36.41
C PHE A 125 -10.61 -10.16 -37.88
N LEU A 126 -9.44 -9.58 -38.19
CA LEU A 126 -9.02 -9.37 -39.57
C LEU A 126 -8.83 -10.69 -40.32
N ARG A 127 -8.31 -11.72 -39.65
CA ARG A 127 -8.14 -13.07 -40.23
C ARG A 127 -9.47 -13.79 -40.46
N ARG A 128 -10.51 -13.46 -39.69
CA ARG A 128 -11.88 -13.95 -39.86
C ARG A 128 -12.75 -13.02 -40.69
N GLU A 129 -12.15 -12.01 -41.33
CA GLU A 129 -12.84 -11.01 -42.15
C GLU A 129 -13.98 -10.26 -41.40
N GLN A 130 -13.87 -10.17 -40.07
CA GLN A 130 -14.78 -9.42 -39.21
C GLN A 130 -14.36 -7.94 -39.16
N VAL A 131 -14.59 -7.23 -40.28
CA VAL A 131 -14.06 -5.88 -40.54
C VAL A 131 -14.52 -4.84 -39.52
N GLU A 132 -15.81 -4.81 -39.18
CA GLU A 132 -16.35 -3.78 -38.26
C GLU A 132 -15.80 -3.95 -36.83
N GLU A 133 -15.68 -5.20 -36.37
CA GLU A 133 -15.09 -5.50 -35.06
C GLU A 133 -13.62 -5.12 -35.01
N ALA A 134 -12.84 -5.50 -36.04
CA ALA A 134 -11.44 -5.10 -36.15
C ALA A 134 -11.26 -3.57 -36.17
N LYS A 135 -12.14 -2.86 -36.88
CA LYS A 135 -12.14 -1.39 -36.95
C LYS A 135 -12.36 -0.77 -35.58
N ARG A 136 -13.35 -1.25 -34.83
CA ARG A 136 -13.67 -0.77 -33.48
C ARG A 136 -12.47 -0.91 -32.55
N ILE A 137 -11.86 -2.10 -32.50
CA ILE A 137 -10.66 -2.36 -31.67
C ILE A 137 -9.49 -1.47 -32.10
N CYS A 138 -9.27 -1.27 -33.40
CA CYS A 138 -8.18 -0.41 -33.87
C CYS A 138 -8.40 1.08 -33.54
N MET A 139 -9.65 1.55 -33.47
CA MET A 139 -9.96 2.91 -33.02
C MET A 139 -9.71 3.07 -31.52
N GLU A 140 -10.11 2.08 -30.72
CA GLU A 140 -9.84 2.01 -29.28
C GLU A 140 -8.33 2.01 -28.99
N LEU A 141 -7.55 1.18 -29.68
CA LEU A 141 -6.09 1.18 -29.62
C LEU A 141 -5.49 2.55 -29.98
N ASN A 142 -6.07 3.27 -30.93
CA ASN A 142 -5.58 4.59 -31.33
C ASN A 142 -5.88 5.67 -30.27
N ALA A 143 -6.96 5.52 -29.51
CA ALA A 143 -7.27 6.39 -28.38
C ALA A 143 -6.39 6.06 -27.17
N LEU A 144 -6.20 4.77 -26.86
CA LEU A 144 -5.37 4.32 -25.74
C LEU A 144 -3.88 4.60 -25.94
N LEU A 145 -3.40 4.68 -27.18
CA LEU A 145 -1.98 4.84 -27.51
C LEU A 145 -1.70 6.20 -28.19
N TRP A 146 -2.44 7.24 -27.82
CA TRP A 146 -2.35 8.58 -28.43
C TRP A 146 -0.99 9.26 -28.21
N ASP A 147 -0.32 8.94 -27.11
CA ASP A 147 0.98 9.43 -26.64
C ASP A 147 2.16 8.59 -27.17
N THR A 148 1.89 7.53 -27.94
CA THR A 148 2.93 6.76 -28.61
C THR A 148 3.61 7.62 -29.68
N ASP A 149 4.93 7.48 -29.81
CA ASP A 149 5.73 8.11 -30.86
C ASP A 149 5.04 8.00 -32.24
N GLU A 150 4.93 9.14 -32.94
CA GLU A 150 4.28 9.24 -34.23
C GLU A 150 4.89 8.28 -35.27
N GLU A 151 6.18 7.98 -35.15
CA GLU A 151 6.87 7.01 -36.00
C GLU A 151 6.30 5.59 -35.87
N PHE A 152 5.85 5.19 -34.67
CA PHE A 152 5.23 3.89 -34.45
C PHE A 152 3.73 3.93 -34.73
N LEU A 153 3.05 5.02 -34.35
CA LEU A 153 1.60 5.17 -34.53
C LEU A 153 1.19 5.13 -36.02
N LYS A 154 2.09 5.47 -36.96
CA LYS A 154 1.85 5.37 -38.41
C LYS A 154 1.39 3.98 -38.86
N TYR A 155 1.86 2.90 -38.21
CA TYR A 155 1.48 1.54 -38.58
C TYR A 155 0.03 1.22 -38.23
N LEU A 156 -0.45 1.68 -37.06
CA LEU A 156 -1.86 1.54 -36.66
C LEU A 156 -2.77 2.35 -37.60
N LYS A 157 -2.41 3.60 -37.89
CA LYS A 157 -3.14 4.48 -38.83
C LYS A 157 -3.24 3.86 -40.22
N GLN A 158 -2.15 3.26 -40.71
CA GLN A 158 -2.15 2.56 -42.00
C GLN A 158 -3.01 1.29 -41.97
N GLY A 159 -3.03 0.56 -40.84
CA GLY A 159 -3.95 -0.56 -40.62
C GLY A 159 -5.41 -0.12 -40.74
N LEU A 160 -5.81 0.93 -40.02
CA LEU A 160 -7.15 1.52 -40.08
C LEU A 160 -7.56 1.95 -41.50
N LEU A 161 -6.63 2.54 -42.25
CA LEU A 161 -6.87 2.91 -43.65
C LEU A 161 -7.20 1.70 -44.52
N LEU A 162 -6.44 0.60 -44.38
CA LEU A 162 -6.63 -0.64 -45.14
C LEU A 162 -7.93 -1.36 -44.73
N ILE A 163 -8.31 -1.30 -43.45
CA ILE A 163 -9.61 -1.77 -42.97
C ILE A 163 -10.75 -1.03 -43.70
N GLY A 164 -10.66 0.30 -43.79
CA GLY A 164 -11.63 1.12 -44.53
C GLY A 164 -11.69 0.83 -46.03
N GLN A 165 -10.64 0.25 -46.61
CA GLN A 165 -10.57 -0.18 -48.01
C GLN A 165 -11.01 -1.63 -48.23
N GLY A 166 -11.32 -2.38 -47.16
CA GLY A 166 -11.66 -3.80 -47.22
C GLY A 166 -10.45 -4.74 -47.41
N ASP A 167 -9.21 -4.24 -47.33
CA ASP A 167 -8.00 -5.07 -47.40
C ASP A 167 -7.64 -5.63 -46.03
N THR A 168 -8.33 -6.69 -45.62
CA THR A 168 -8.12 -7.37 -44.33
C THR A 168 -6.73 -7.96 -44.18
N LYS A 169 -6.14 -8.47 -45.27
CA LYS A 169 -4.79 -9.08 -45.26
C LYS A 169 -3.70 -8.02 -45.11
N GLY A 170 -3.83 -6.90 -45.83
CA GLY A 170 -2.95 -5.75 -45.67
C GLY A 170 -3.06 -5.17 -44.26
N ALA A 171 -4.28 -4.94 -43.78
CA ALA A 171 -4.53 -4.47 -42.43
C ALA A 171 -3.89 -5.38 -41.36
N ALA A 172 -4.11 -6.70 -41.42
CA ALA A 172 -3.55 -7.65 -40.46
C ALA A 172 -2.02 -7.60 -40.40
N ARG A 173 -1.36 -7.36 -41.55
CA ARG A 173 0.09 -7.19 -41.62
C ARG A 173 0.55 -5.92 -40.90
N TYR A 174 -0.12 -4.80 -41.11
CA TYR A 174 0.22 -3.53 -40.46
C TYR A 174 -0.05 -3.57 -38.95
N ILE A 175 -1.16 -4.16 -38.51
CA ILE A 175 -1.44 -4.39 -37.08
C ILE A 175 -0.38 -5.29 -36.46
N GLN A 176 0.07 -6.34 -37.16
CA GLN A 176 1.15 -7.20 -36.65
C GLN A 176 2.49 -6.46 -36.53
N ILE A 177 2.81 -5.56 -37.46
CA ILE A 177 4.02 -4.72 -37.38
C ILE A 177 3.91 -3.77 -36.18
N PHE A 178 2.74 -3.15 -36.01
CA PHE A 178 2.46 -2.29 -34.87
C PHE A 178 2.61 -3.03 -33.53
N GLU A 179 2.06 -4.24 -33.42
CA GLU A 179 2.26 -5.10 -32.23
C GLU A 179 3.76 -5.37 -31.98
N ASN A 180 4.53 -5.65 -33.02
CA ASN A 180 5.95 -5.96 -32.87
C ASN A 180 6.79 -4.77 -32.38
N VAL A 181 6.45 -3.53 -32.75
CA VAL A 181 7.14 -2.34 -32.22
C VAL A 181 6.69 -2.02 -30.80
N GLN A 182 5.42 -2.27 -30.49
CA GLN A 182 4.88 -2.09 -29.13
C GLN A 182 5.45 -3.08 -28.13
N LYS A 183 6.00 -4.24 -28.54
CA LYS A 183 6.60 -5.22 -27.63
C LYS A 183 7.61 -4.68 -26.62
N ARG A 184 8.19 -3.50 -26.82
CA ARG A 184 9.15 -2.88 -25.87
C ARG A 184 8.57 -1.67 -25.13
N SER A 185 7.32 -1.29 -25.38
CA SER A 185 6.70 -0.16 -24.70
C SER A 185 6.23 -0.54 -23.30
N PRO A 186 6.23 0.41 -22.33
CA PRO A 186 5.76 0.16 -20.97
C PRO A 186 4.36 -0.47 -20.93
N ARG A 187 3.38 0.10 -21.65
CA ARG A 187 2.00 -0.42 -21.68
C ARG A 187 1.89 -1.85 -22.23
N TYR A 188 2.71 -2.23 -23.22
CA TYR A 188 2.71 -3.61 -23.70
C TYR A 188 3.37 -4.56 -22.69
N GLN A 189 4.44 -4.11 -22.02
CA GLN A 189 5.13 -4.90 -21.00
C GLN A 189 4.25 -5.11 -19.76
N GLN A 190 3.54 -4.07 -19.32
CA GLN A 190 2.50 -4.16 -18.29
C GLN A 190 1.40 -5.15 -18.72
N GLY A 191 0.80 -4.93 -19.90
CA GLY A 191 -0.29 -5.79 -20.37
C GLY A 191 0.12 -7.24 -20.66
N ILE A 192 1.38 -7.54 -20.99
CA ILE A 192 1.82 -8.94 -21.09
C ILE A 192 2.13 -9.53 -19.71
N GLY A 193 2.59 -8.71 -18.76
CA GLY A 193 2.82 -9.10 -17.36
C GLY A 193 1.54 -9.56 -16.67
N GLU A 194 0.42 -8.86 -16.93
CA GLU A 194 -0.93 -9.27 -16.46
C GLU A 194 -1.37 -10.65 -16.99
N LEU A 195 -0.85 -11.09 -18.15
CA LEU A 195 -1.32 -12.29 -18.85
C LEU A 195 -0.34 -13.47 -18.79
N VAL A 196 0.93 -13.24 -18.46
CA VAL A 196 1.98 -14.25 -18.48
C VAL A 196 3.03 -13.95 -17.44
N THR A 197 3.28 -14.96 -16.63
CA THR A 197 4.45 -15.09 -15.77
C THR A 197 5.54 -15.89 -16.50
N ASN A 198 6.81 -15.49 -16.35
CA ASN A 198 7.94 -16.19 -17.00
C ASN A 198 8.46 -17.38 -16.18
N ILE A 199 7.66 -17.89 -15.23
CA ILE A 199 8.08 -18.90 -14.28
C ILE A 199 7.52 -20.27 -14.71
N LEU A 200 8.41 -21.25 -14.93
CA LEU A 200 8.01 -22.61 -15.25
C LEU A 200 7.44 -23.31 -14.01
N GLY A 201 6.16 -23.70 -14.05
CA GLY A 201 5.44 -24.30 -12.93
C GLY A 201 5.24 -23.29 -11.82
N HIS A 202 4.06 -22.65 -11.77
CA HIS A 202 3.70 -21.82 -10.62
C HIS A 202 3.59 -22.69 -9.38
N PRO A 203 4.32 -22.37 -8.29
CA PRO A 203 4.02 -23.01 -7.03
C PRO A 203 2.57 -22.62 -6.66
N ILE A 204 1.86 -23.58 -6.11
CA ILE A 204 0.60 -23.35 -5.42
C ILE A 204 0.97 -22.67 -4.10
N GLU A 205 0.48 -21.45 -3.92
CA GLU A 205 0.86 -20.58 -2.81
C GLU A 205 -0.21 -20.55 -1.71
N SER A 206 -1.44 -20.95 -2.04
CA SER A 206 -2.58 -20.96 -1.13
C SER A 206 -3.03 -22.38 -0.77
N PHE A 207 -3.48 -22.55 0.48
CA PHE A 207 -4.19 -23.76 0.91
C PHE A 207 -5.58 -23.82 0.28
N SER A 208 -6.08 -25.04 0.08
CA SER A 208 -7.44 -25.31 -0.34
C SER A 208 -8.45 -24.57 0.56
N SER A 209 -9.48 -24.01 -0.04
CA SER A 209 -10.56 -23.31 0.68
C SER A 209 -11.19 -24.20 1.76
N GLY A 210 -11.32 -25.51 1.48
CA GLY A 210 -11.78 -26.50 2.43
C GLY A 210 -10.85 -26.71 3.62
N PHE A 211 -9.53 -26.57 3.46
CA PHE A 211 -8.56 -26.62 4.56
C PHE A 211 -8.57 -25.34 5.39
N LYS A 212 -8.57 -24.16 4.75
CA LYS A 212 -8.69 -22.85 5.43
C LYS A 212 -9.94 -22.81 6.33
N ALA A 213 -11.09 -23.22 5.80
CA ALA A 213 -12.36 -23.25 6.56
C ALA A 213 -12.31 -24.21 7.78
N ARG A 214 -11.62 -25.35 7.68
CA ARG A 214 -11.49 -26.33 8.79
C ARG A 214 -10.57 -25.86 9.90
N ILE A 215 -9.57 -25.04 9.58
CA ILE A 215 -8.69 -24.43 10.58
C ILE A 215 -9.45 -23.33 11.31
N LYS A 216 -10.07 -22.40 10.57
CA LYS A 216 -10.80 -21.26 11.12
C LYS A 216 -11.96 -21.66 12.06
N ALA A 217 -12.75 -22.69 11.70
CA ALA A 217 -13.91 -23.14 12.49
C ALA A 217 -13.58 -23.77 13.87
N LYS A 218 -12.31 -23.92 14.26
CA LYS A 218 -11.92 -24.54 15.53
C LYS A 218 -11.58 -23.53 16.65
N GLN A 219 -11.54 -22.23 16.39
CA GLN A 219 -10.81 -21.27 17.24
C GLN A 219 -11.66 -20.21 17.99
N THR A 220 -12.93 -20.03 17.67
CA THR A 220 -13.72 -18.83 18.06
C THR A 220 -14.89 -19.14 18.98
N LEU A 221 -14.62 -19.57 20.21
CA LEU A 221 -15.67 -19.64 21.22
C LEU A 221 -15.89 -18.24 21.82
N PRO A 222 -17.12 -17.72 21.86
CA PRO A 222 -17.39 -16.41 22.42
C PRO A 222 -16.96 -16.36 23.89
N ILE A 223 -16.24 -15.30 24.25
CA ILE A 223 -15.92 -14.99 25.64
C ILE A 223 -17.03 -14.12 26.23
N ARG A 224 -17.04 -13.99 27.56
CA ARG A 224 -18.01 -13.12 28.23
C ARG A 224 -17.51 -11.68 28.16
N THR A 225 -18.16 -10.87 27.34
CA THR A 225 -17.95 -9.42 27.26
C THR A 225 -19.27 -8.70 27.53
N ASN A 226 -19.19 -7.42 27.90
CA ASN A 226 -20.35 -6.54 27.97
C ASN A 226 -19.91 -5.08 27.85
N PHE A 227 -20.64 -4.29 27.08
CA PHE A 227 -20.45 -2.84 27.03
C PHE A 227 -21.23 -2.17 28.16
N VAL A 228 -20.58 -1.23 28.85
CA VAL A 228 -21.15 -0.46 29.96
C VAL A 228 -21.15 1.01 29.58
N ASP A 229 -22.30 1.66 29.70
CA ASP A 229 -22.41 3.11 29.52
C ASP A 229 -21.70 3.82 30.67
N VAL A 230 -20.55 4.42 30.35
CA VAL A 230 -19.68 5.15 31.26
C VAL A 230 -19.71 6.65 30.98
N THR A 231 -20.63 7.14 30.16
CA THR A 231 -20.68 8.53 29.69
C THR A 231 -20.59 9.57 30.82
N GLN A 232 -21.34 9.33 31.91
CA GLN A 232 -21.31 10.19 33.09
C GLN A 232 -20.04 9.99 33.93
N GLU A 233 -19.52 8.76 33.98
CA GLU A 233 -18.30 8.41 34.71
C GLU A 233 -17.10 9.12 34.09
N VAL A 234 -16.99 9.17 32.76
CA VAL A 234 -15.84 9.75 32.04
C VAL A 234 -15.93 11.26 31.80
N GLY A 235 -16.96 11.93 32.33
CA GLY A 235 -17.08 13.40 32.26
C GLY A 235 -17.84 13.97 31.04
N LEU A 236 -18.43 13.13 30.19
CA LEU A 236 -19.10 13.55 28.95
C LEU A 236 -20.62 13.80 29.09
N GLY A 237 -21.17 13.52 30.27
CA GLY A 237 -22.62 13.49 30.53
C GLY A 237 -23.41 14.80 30.39
N ASN A 238 -22.77 15.93 30.11
CA ASN A 238 -23.42 17.25 29.96
C ASN A 238 -23.30 17.83 28.54
N LEU A 239 -22.81 17.06 27.57
CA LEU A 239 -22.74 17.46 26.17
C LEU A 239 -24.13 17.25 25.54
N ASN A 240 -24.92 18.33 25.48
CA ASN A 240 -26.25 18.29 24.87
C ASN A 240 -26.23 19.02 23.52
N GLY A 241 -26.77 18.37 22.49
CA GLY A 241 -27.27 19.02 21.30
C GLY A 241 -26.22 19.34 20.24
N THR A 242 -25.37 18.39 19.87
CA THR A 242 -24.44 18.55 18.75
C THR A 242 -24.60 17.37 17.78
N ARG A 243 -25.07 17.64 16.55
CA ARG A 243 -24.87 16.69 15.45
C ARG A 243 -23.37 16.72 15.14
N SER A 244 -22.61 15.85 15.80
CA SER A 244 -21.15 15.89 15.86
C SER A 244 -20.54 14.73 15.10
N LYS A 245 -19.44 15.02 14.41
CA LYS A 245 -18.37 14.06 14.19
C LYS A 245 -17.62 13.85 15.49
N ILE A 246 -17.35 12.59 15.83
CA ILE A 246 -16.57 12.20 16.99
C ILE A 246 -15.27 11.57 16.48
N LEU A 247 -14.13 12.09 16.94
CA LEU A 247 -12.81 11.57 16.61
C LEU A 247 -12.05 11.24 17.89
N LEU A 248 -11.27 10.17 17.86
CA LEU A 248 -10.28 9.83 18.87
C LEU A 248 -8.89 10.02 18.28
N THR A 249 -8.03 10.73 18.99
CA THR A 249 -6.62 10.91 18.61
C THR A 249 -5.81 11.26 19.86
N ASP A 250 -4.54 10.90 19.90
CA ASP A 250 -3.61 11.34 20.96
C ASP A 250 -2.98 12.66 20.52
N TYR A 251 -3.64 13.79 20.81
CA TYR A 251 -3.24 15.08 20.21
C TYR A 251 -2.00 15.68 20.89
N ASP A 252 -1.69 15.28 22.12
CA ASP A 252 -0.52 15.76 22.86
C ASP A 252 0.56 14.70 23.10
N ASN A 253 0.42 13.57 22.38
CA ASN A 253 1.36 12.45 22.38
C ASN A 253 1.67 11.92 23.79
N ASP A 254 0.68 11.99 24.70
CA ASP A 254 0.80 11.52 26.08
C ASP A 254 0.49 10.02 26.24
N GLY A 255 0.09 9.37 25.15
CA GLY A 255 -0.21 7.95 25.05
C GLY A 255 -1.64 7.59 25.42
N ASN A 256 -2.52 8.57 25.66
CA ASN A 256 -3.95 8.34 25.85
C ASN A 256 -4.73 8.90 24.66
N LEU A 257 -5.75 8.16 24.22
CA LEU A 257 -6.66 8.69 23.21
C LEU A 257 -7.52 9.80 23.81
N ASP A 258 -7.44 10.99 23.23
CA ASP A 258 -8.27 12.15 23.51
C ASP A 258 -9.50 12.17 22.63
N LEU A 259 -10.47 13.01 22.98
CA LEU A 259 -11.75 13.10 22.27
C LEU A 259 -11.92 14.48 21.63
N TYR A 260 -12.25 14.48 20.35
CA TYR A 260 -12.68 15.67 19.64
C TYR A 260 -14.11 15.52 19.13
N THR A 261 -14.92 16.57 19.30
CA THR A 261 -16.31 16.60 18.85
C THR A 261 -16.60 17.86 18.05
N THR A 262 -17.12 17.75 16.85
CA THR A 262 -17.59 18.91 16.08
C THR A 262 -18.98 19.37 16.53
N SER A 263 -19.40 20.58 16.16
CA SER A 263 -20.75 21.06 16.47
C SER A 263 -21.40 21.70 15.25
N ALA A 264 -22.47 21.07 14.75
CA ALA A 264 -23.30 21.61 13.66
C ALA A 264 -24.45 22.53 14.13
N VAL A 265 -24.53 22.90 15.42
CA VAL A 265 -25.56 23.81 15.94
C VAL A 265 -25.11 25.27 15.88
N LEU A 266 -26.01 26.15 15.40
CA LEU A 266 -25.80 27.60 15.39
C LEU A 266 -25.40 28.08 16.81
N ASP A 267 -24.20 28.65 16.92
CA ASP A 267 -23.60 29.25 18.13
C ASP A 267 -22.99 28.27 19.15
N ALA A 268 -22.81 26.99 18.79
CA ALA A 268 -22.07 26.02 19.61
C ALA A 268 -20.71 25.68 18.97
N GLU A 269 -19.64 25.77 19.76
CA GLU A 269 -18.26 25.57 19.32
C GLU A 269 -17.84 24.08 19.41
N SER A 270 -16.89 23.67 18.56
CA SER A 270 -16.27 22.34 18.61
C SER A 270 -15.42 22.17 19.87
N ASN A 271 -15.34 20.96 20.42
CA ASN A 271 -14.74 20.72 21.73
C ASN A 271 -13.61 19.70 21.64
N LEU A 272 -12.49 20.01 22.27
CA LEU A 272 -11.38 19.09 22.52
C LEU A 272 -11.37 18.71 24.01
N PHE A 273 -11.26 17.42 24.28
CA PHE A 273 -11.17 16.87 25.62
C PHE A 273 -9.91 16.05 25.75
N ARG A 274 -9.08 16.41 26.72
CA ARG A 274 -7.92 15.60 27.10
C ARG A 274 -8.34 14.45 28.00
N ASN A 275 -7.78 13.27 27.76
CA ASN A 275 -7.97 12.09 28.57
C ASN A 275 -6.92 12.00 29.69
N GLU A 276 -7.30 12.36 30.91
CA GLU A 276 -6.44 12.25 32.10
C GLU A 276 -6.51 10.83 32.72
N GLY A 277 -6.28 9.81 31.91
CA GLY A 277 -6.17 8.41 32.33
C GLY A 277 -7.49 7.72 32.69
N ARG A 278 -8.60 8.09 32.03
CA ARG A 278 -10.01 7.59 32.07
C ARG A 278 -11.07 8.69 32.24
N GLN A 279 -10.66 9.96 32.25
CA GLN A 279 -11.55 11.10 32.41
C GLN A 279 -11.30 12.09 31.29
N PHE A 280 -12.35 12.46 30.58
CA PHE A 280 -12.29 13.49 29.55
C PHE A 280 -12.50 14.86 30.19
N VAL A 281 -11.44 15.66 30.19
CA VAL A 281 -11.43 17.03 30.68
C VAL A 281 -11.38 17.97 29.49
N ARG A 282 -12.41 18.82 29.35
CA ARG A 282 -12.44 19.82 28.29
C ARG A 282 -11.26 20.78 28.46
N THR A 283 -10.37 20.86 27.47
CA THR A 283 -9.15 21.67 27.52
C THR A 283 -9.37 23.03 26.88
N THR A 284 -9.77 23.04 25.62
CA THR A 284 -9.94 24.25 24.83
C THR A 284 -11.20 24.18 23.98
N THR A 285 -11.51 25.31 23.37
CA THR A 285 -12.57 25.40 22.37
C THR A 285 -11.94 25.84 21.07
N VAL A 286 -12.04 24.99 20.04
CA VAL A 286 -11.48 25.31 18.73
C VAL A 286 -12.43 26.31 18.09
N GLY A 287 -11.98 27.56 17.90
CA GLY A 287 -12.81 28.71 17.51
C GLY A 287 -13.37 28.67 16.08
N HIS A 288 -13.37 27.50 15.44
CA HIS A 288 -13.81 27.29 14.07
C HIS A 288 -14.97 26.28 14.04
N ARG A 289 -15.99 26.61 13.26
CA ARG A 289 -17.12 25.72 13.00
C ARG A 289 -16.75 24.73 11.91
N GLY A 290 -16.91 23.43 12.18
CA GLY A 290 -16.72 22.38 11.20
C GLY A 290 -17.89 21.40 11.22
N ASP A 291 -18.40 21.07 10.04
CA ASP A 291 -19.29 19.91 9.86
C ASP A 291 -18.45 18.63 9.79
N THR A 292 -17.26 18.71 9.21
CA THR A 292 -16.29 17.62 9.12
C THR A 292 -14.95 18.02 9.72
N ALA A 293 -14.22 17.01 10.20
CA ALA A 293 -12.91 17.15 10.79
C ALA A 293 -12.05 15.92 10.46
N ALA A 294 -10.74 16.10 10.40
CA ALA A 294 -9.76 15.02 10.29
C ALA A 294 -8.47 15.42 11.02
N PHE A 295 -7.83 14.46 11.66
CA PHE A 295 -6.49 14.64 12.25
C PHE A 295 -5.45 13.92 11.40
N ALA A 296 -4.27 14.53 11.28
CA ALA A 296 -3.06 13.93 10.72
C ALA A 296 -1.84 14.76 11.12
N ASP A 297 -0.68 14.13 11.32
CA ASP A 297 0.59 14.82 11.52
C ASP A 297 1.15 15.30 10.16
N LEU A 298 0.99 16.59 9.84
CA LEU A 298 1.28 17.13 8.49
C LEU A 298 2.65 17.75 8.37
N ASP A 299 3.20 18.27 9.47
CA ASP A 299 4.56 18.81 9.53
C ASP A 299 5.59 17.82 10.14
N LYS A 300 5.12 16.63 10.52
CA LYS A 300 5.93 15.48 10.98
C LYS A 300 6.62 15.74 12.32
N ASP A 301 6.00 16.55 13.18
CA ASP A 301 6.52 16.85 14.52
C ASP A 301 6.05 15.82 15.57
N GLY A 302 5.11 14.95 15.21
CA GLY A 302 4.56 13.88 16.04
C GLY A 302 3.27 14.26 16.79
N ASP A 303 2.77 15.48 16.61
CA ASP A 303 1.55 15.99 17.22
C ASP A 303 0.48 16.20 16.12
N PRO A 304 -0.61 15.41 16.08
CA PRO A 304 -1.58 15.48 14.99
C PRO A 304 -2.23 16.86 14.83
N ASP A 305 -2.19 17.38 13.60
CA ASP A 305 -2.82 18.63 13.16
C ASP A 305 -4.29 18.43 12.84
N LEU A 306 -5.06 19.52 12.84
CA LEU A 306 -6.51 19.47 12.69
C LEU A 306 -6.99 20.19 11.42
N TYR A 307 -7.56 19.42 10.50
CA TYR A 307 -8.36 19.94 9.39
C TYR A 307 -9.82 20.09 9.81
N LEU A 308 -10.43 21.23 9.48
CA LEU A 308 -11.85 21.50 9.68
C LEU A 308 -12.48 22.01 8.38
N SER A 309 -13.66 21.53 8.06
CA SER A 309 -14.48 22.07 6.97
C SER A 309 -15.93 22.25 7.42
N GLY A 310 -16.53 23.39 7.07
CA GLY A 310 -17.94 23.66 7.36
C GLY A 310 -18.46 24.93 6.68
N ASP A 311 -19.59 25.43 7.19
CA ASP A 311 -20.31 26.63 6.69
C ASP A 311 -19.44 27.91 6.65
N GLU A 312 -18.35 27.97 7.42
CA GLU A 312 -17.46 29.14 7.49
C GLU A 312 -16.22 29.02 6.58
N GLY A 313 -16.10 27.90 5.85
CA GLY A 313 -14.95 27.56 5.01
C GLY A 313 -14.19 26.34 5.56
N SER A 314 -13.07 26.03 4.91
CA SER A 314 -12.12 25.03 5.41
C SER A 314 -10.89 25.72 5.98
N THR A 315 -10.34 25.19 7.06
CA THR A 315 -9.11 25.66 7.71
C THR A 315 -8.29 24.48 8.18
N LEU A 316 -6.99 24.70 8.32
CA LEU A 316 -6.03 23.74 8.83
C LEU A 316 -5.26 24.39 9.96
N LEU A 317 -5.24 23.69 11.09
CA LEU A 317 -4.71 24.18 12.34
C LEU A 317 -3.53 23.33 12.76
N LEU A 318 -2.35 23.96 12.84
CA LEU A 318 -1.14 23.34 13.37
C LEU A 318 -1.23 23.20 14.87
N ASN A 319 -0.94 22.00 15.36
CA ASN A 319 -0.89 21.67 16.78
C ASN A 319 0.53 21.88 17.33
N ASP A 320 0.66 22.32 18.57
CA ASP A 320 1.96 22.52 19.23
C ASP A 320 2.27 21.47 20.32
N GLY A 321 1.47 20.39 20.35
CA GLY A 321 1.52 19.34 21.37
C GLY A 321 1.05 19.78 22.77
N ALA A 322 0.72 21.07 22.96
CA ALA A 322 0.19 21.59 24.22
C ALA A 322 -1.31 21.89 24.15
N GLY A 323 -1.96 21.52 23.05
CA GLY A 323 -3.37 21.78 22.78
C GLY A 323 -3.65 23.21 22.32
N ASN A 324 -2.62 23.93 21.87
CA ASN A 324 -2.81 25.19 21.16
C ASN A 324 -2.79 24.93 19.66
N PHE A 325 -3.81 25.46 18.98
CA PHE A 325 -3.98 25.31 17.55
C PHE A 325 -3.76 26.66 16.88
N THR A 326 -2.87 26.70 15.89
CA THR A 326 -2.57 27.91 15.12
C THR A 326 -2.97 27.72 13.67
N GLU A 327 -3.72 28.67 13.12
CA GLU A 327 -4.11 28.62 11.71
C GLU A 327 -2.87 28.75 10.82
N MET A 328 -2.71 27.80 9.91
CA MET A 328 -1.60 27.80 8.96
C MET A 328 -1.80 28.96 7.96
N THR A 329 -0.94 29.98 8.01
CA THR A 329 -1.17 31.26 7.29
C THR A 329 -0.97 31.22 5.78
N ASP A 330 -0.17 30.27 5.28
CA ASP A 330 0.07 30.04 3.85
C ASP A 330 -0.80 28.89 3.28
N PHE A 331 -1.68 28.32 4.12
CA PHE A 331 -2.65 27.32 3.73
C PHE A 331 -3.84 27.97 3.05
N ALA A 332 -4.04 27.66 1.77
CA ALA A 332 -5.20 28.09 1.02
C ALA A 332 -5.76 26.93 0.21
N VAL A 333 -6.53 26.06 0.87
CA VAL A 333 -7.51 25.23 0.14
C VAL A 333 -8.64 26.19 -0.30
N PRO A 334 -8.92 26.32 -1.60
CA PRO A 334 -10.06 27.11 -2.07
C PRO A 334 -11.32 26.66 -1.35
N ALA A 335 -12.18 27.58 -0.91
CA ALA A 335 -13.44 27.21 -0.28
C ALA A 335 -14.22 26.29 -1.23
N SER A 336 -14.33 25.01 -0.90
CA SER A 336 -15.14 24.06 -1.65
C SER A 336 -16.57 24.60 -1.66
N ASP A 337 -17.18 24.75 -2.85
CA ASP A 337 -18.56 25.23 -2.94
C ASP A 337 -19.44 24.33 -2.05
N GLN A 338 -20.15 24.96 -1.11
CA GLN A 338 -20.86 24.30 0.00
C GLN A 338 -22.00 23.41 -0.49
N ARG A 339 -22.14 22.24 0.14
CA ARG A 339 -23.34 21.40 0.04
C ARG A 339 -24.49 22.03 0.83
N SER A 340 -25.74 21.76 0.46
CA SER A 340 -26.89 22.36 1.16
C SER A 340 -26.96 21.89 2.63
N LYS A 341 -27.52 22.75 3.49
CA LYS A 341 -27.80 22.55 4.93
C LYS A 341 -28.54 21.25 5.30
N ASP A 342 -29.01 20.49 4.31
CA ASP A 342 -29.81 19.29 4.50
C ASP A 342 -28.97 18.00 4.54
N HIS A 343 -27.69 18.03 4.11
CA HIS A 343 -26.85 16.82 3.94
C HIS A 343 -25.47 16.83 4.63
N GLY A 344 -25.06 17.92 5.29
CA GLY A 344 -23.72 18.05 5.92
C GLY A 344 -22.56 18.16 4.91
N GLY A 345 -21.35 18.50 5.40
CA GLY A 345 -20.11 18.41 4.61
C GLY A 345 -19.80 16.95 4.24
N GLY A 346 -19.22 16.70 3.05
CA GLY A 346 -18.82 15.34 2.67
C GLY A 346 -17.49 14.91 3.31
N PRO A 347 -17.13 13.62 3.24
CA PRO A 347 -15.91 13.09 3.84
C PRO A 347 -14.65 13.85 3.41
N SER A 348 -13.73 14.00 4.37
CA SER A 348 -12.37 14.50 4.18
C SER A 348 -11.41 13.48 4.79
N LEU A 349 -10.39 13.07 4.02
CA LEU A 349 -9.44 12.02 4.36
C LEU A 349 -8.03 12.47 4.02
N PHE A 350 -7.07 12.14 4.87
CA PHE A 350 -5.65 12.29 4.57
C PHE A 350 -5.10 11.01 3.94
N VAL A 351 -4.24 11.15 2.93
CA VAL A 351 -3.70 10.02 2.14
C VAL A 351 -2.42 10.40 1.42
N ASP A 352 -1.44 9.50 1.37
CA ASP A 352 -0.28 9.60 0.48
C ASP A 352 -0.64 8.99 -0.89
N TYR A 353 -1.41 9.72 -1.72
CA TYR A 353 -2.00 9.16 -2.96
C TYR A 353 -1.00 9.06 -4.11
N ASP A 354 0.10 9.81 -4.07
CA ASP A 354 1.15 9.77 -5.08
C ASP A 354 2.46 9.11 -4.59
N HIS A 355 2.45 8.57 -3.36
CA HIS A 355 3.50 7.78 -2.74
C HIS A 355 4.82 8.54 -2.60
N ASP A 356 4.74 9.83 -2.29
CA ASP A 356 5.91 10.71 -2.14
C ASP A 356 6.31 10.95 -0.67
N GLY A 357 5.50 10.44 0.26
CA GLY A 357 5.80 10.36 1.68
C GLY A 357 5.35 11.57 2.49
N ASP A 358 4.48 12.43 1.95
CA ASP A 358 3.64 13.34 2.73
C ASP A 358 2.15 13.00 2.60
N LEU A 359 1.31 13.55 3.48
CA LEU A 359 -0.13 13.31 3.46
C LEU A 359 -0.84 14.41 2.69
N ASP A 360 -1.55 14.00 1.66
CA ASP A 360 -2.44 14.81 0.84
C ASP A 360 -3.86 14.81 1.38
N LEU A 361 -4.66 15.76 0.92
CA LEU A 361 -6.03 15.94 1.38
C LEU A 361 -7.03 15.61 0.27
N PHE A 362 -7.77 14.53 0.48
CA PHE A 362 -8.98 14.21 -0.27
C PHE A 362 -10.19 14.86 0.42
N THR A 363 -11.06 15.52 -0.34
CA THR A 363 -12.30 16.08 0.21
C THR A 363 -13.45 16.02 -0.77
N THR A 364 -14.67 16.00 -0.25
CA THR A 364 -15.89 15.97 -1.04
C THR A 364 -16.86 17.05 -0.56
N GLY A 365 -16.99 18.11 -1.37
CA GLY A 365 -17.99 19.17 -1.17
C GLY A 365 -19.15 18.99 -2.16
N ASN A 366 -19.40 20.01 -2.98
CA ASN A 366 -20.26 19.90 -4.17
C ASN A 366 -19.63 19.07 -5.30
N ARG A 367 -18.32 18.82 -5.23
CA ARG A 367 -17.54 17.98 -6.13
C ARG A 367 -16.47 17.23 -5.33
N VAL A 368 -15.82 16.28 -5.99
CA VAL A 368 -14.68 15.54 -5.46
C VAL A 368 -13.40 16.33 -5.78
N GLU A 369 -12.56 16.54 -4.77
CA GLU A 369 -11.34 17.34 -4.87
C GLU A 369 -10.16 16.59 -4.24
N MET A 370 -8.97 16.78 -4.82
CA MET A 370 -7.70 16.28 -4.30
C MET A 370 -6.71 17.44 -4.21
N TYR A 371 -6.14 17.61 -3.01
CA TYR A 371 -5.17 18.65 -2.72
C TYR A 371 -3.85 18.02 -2.33
N ARG A 372 -2.82 18.29 -3.12
CA ARG A 372 -1.50 17.74 -2.91
C ARG A 372 -0.68 18.59 -1.96
N ASN A 373 -0.16 18.00 -0.89
CA ASN A 373 0.80 18.64 -0.01
C ASN A 373 2.11 18.84 -0.78
N ASN A 374 2.74 20.01 -0.68
CA ASN A 374 4.01 20.26 -1.36
C ASN A 374 5.18 20.29 -0.36
N ALA A 375 4.97 19.82 0.87
CA ALA A 375 5.95 19.83 1.96
C ALA A 375 6.55 21.21 2.30
N ASP A 376 5.85 22.30 1.96
CA ASP A 376 6.19 23.69 2.29
C ASP A 376 5.03 24.45 2.96
N GLY A 377 4.03 23.73 3.45
CA GLY A 377 2.80 24.29 4.02
C GLY A 377 1.79 24.77 2.98
N VAL A 378 2.03 24.54 1.68
CA VAL A 378 1.08 24.84 0.60
C VAL A 378 0.45 23.56 0.07
N PHE A 379 -0.88 23.56 -0.03
CA PHE A 379 -1.64 22.52 -0.72
C PHE A 379 -2.05 22.99 -2.12
N SER A 380 -1.75 22.20 -3.15
CA SER A 380 -2.06 22.49 -4.54
C SER A 380 -3.29 21.71 -5.00
N ASP A 381 -4.28 22.38 -5.60
CA ASP A 381 -5.42 21.69 -6.23
C ASP A 381 -4.93 20.88 -7.44
N VAL A 382 -4.95 19.56 -7.29
CA VAL A 382 -4.55 18.61 -8.34
C VAL A 382 -5.76 17.83 -8.88
N SER A 383 -6.99 18.24 -8.56
CA SER A 383 -8.21 17.51 -8.90
C SER A 383 -8.29 17.15 -10.38
N ASP A 384 -8.03 18.11 -11.28
CA ASP A 384 -8.04 17.87 -12.74
C ASP A 384 -6.91 16.93 -13.22
N GLN A 385 -5.81 16.81 -12.46
CA GLN A 385 -4.68 15.93 -12.76
C GLN A 385 -4.97 14.48 -12.35
N THR A 386 -5.82 14.28 -11.34
CA THR A 386 -6.22 12.95 -10.86
C THR A 386 -7.15 12.20 -11.78
N PHE A 387 -7.64 12.83 -12.86
CA PHE A 387 -8.66 12.28 -13.76
C PHE A 387 -10.01 11.95 -13.09
N ILE A 388 -10.19 12.32 -11.82
CA ILE A 388 -11.50 12.31 -11.17
C ILE A 388 -12.34 13.44 -11.80
N PRO A 389 -13.53 13.15 -12.36
CA PRO A 389 -14.35 14.19 -12.97
C PRO A 389 -14.82 15.22 -11.93
N SER A 390 -14.51 16.49 -12.14
CA SER A 390 -14.81 17.60 -11.23
C SER A 390 -16.30 17.99 -11.12
N GLU A 391 -17.19 17.40 -11.93
CA GLU A 391 -18.65 17.65 -11.90
C GLU A 391 -19.47 16.52 -11.25
N ARG A 392 -18.85 15.61 -10.48
CA ARG A 392 -19.60 14.52 -9.83
C ARG A 392 -20.45 15.02 -8.65
N PRO A 393 -21.62 14.41 -8.42
CA PRO A 393 -22.38 14.65 -7.18
C PRO A 393 -21.50 14.32 -5.97
N GLY A 394 -21.70 15.01 -4.86
CA GLY A 394 -20.92 14.81 -3.63
C GLY A 394 -20.96 13.38 -3.08
N ALA A 395 -20.20 13.11 -2.03
CA ALA A 395 -20.13 11.79 -1.40
C ALA A 395 -20.91 11.77 -0.07
N ARG A 396 -21.54 10.65 0.28
CA ARG A 396 -22.04 10.44 1.65
C ARG A 396 -20.96 9.94 2.59
N ASP A 397 -20.08 9.09 2.07
CA ASP A 397 -18.97 8.50 2.81
C ASP A 397 -17.88 8.07 1.82
N ALA A 398 -16.65 7.94 2.31
CA ALA A 398 -15.51 7.50 1.52
C ALA A 398 -14.52 6.72 2.38
N ARG A 399 -13.84 5.74 1.77
CA ARG A 399 -12.81 4.92 2.41
C ARG A 399 -11.63 4.72 1.47
N LEU A 400 -10.44 4.68 2.07
CA LEU A 400 -9.18 4.39 1.40
C LEU A 400 -8.77 2.94 1.68
N GLY A 401 -8.00 2.38 0.75
CA GLY A 401 -7.43 1.04 0.85
C GLY A 401 -6.93 0.62 -0.51
N ASP A 402 -6.03 -0.34 -0.57
CA ASP A 402 -5.61 -0.97 -1.83
C ASP A 402 -6.55 -2.17 -2.07
N PHE A 403 -7.59 -1.95 -2.89
CA PHE A 403 -8.72 -2.87 -3.04
C PHE A 403 -8.47 -3.96 -4.10
N ASP A 404 -7.42 -3.82 -4.90
CA ASP A 404 -6.97 -4.81 -5.89
C ASP A 404 -5.59 -5.44 -5.58
N ASP A 405 -4.99 -5.10 -4.44
CA ASP A 405 -3.71 -5.59 -3.89
C ASP A 405 -2.51 -5.31 -4.83
N ASP A 406 -2.54 -4.18 -5.54
CA ASP A 406 -1.51 -3.78 -6.49
C ASP A 406 -0.41 -2.87 -5.87
N GLY A 407 -0.58 -2.51 -4.60
CA GLY A 407 0.34 -1.74 -3.79
C GLY A 407 0.12 -0.23 -3.82
N ASP A 408 -0.91 0.26 -4.51
CA ASP A 408 -1.28 1.67 -4.55
C ASP A 408 -2.63 1.91 -3.83
N LEU A 409 -2.78 3.05 -3.16
CA LEU A 409 -4.01 3.33 -2.41
C LEU A 409 -5.13 3.79 -3.34
N ASP A 410 -6.23 3.06 -3.32
CA ASP A 410 -7.47 3.36 -4.03
C ASP A 410 -8.47 4.11 -3.13
N LEU A 411 -9.56 4.54 -3.75
CA LEU A 411 -10.63 5.29 -3.08
C LEU A 411 -12.02 4.74 -3.44
N LEU A 412 -12.77 4.31 -2.43
CA LEU A 412 -14.17 3.93 -2.55
C LEU A 412 -15.08 5.04 -2.03
N ILE A 413 -16.01 5.51 -2.88
CA ILE A 413 -16.96 6.57 -2.57
C ILE A 413 -18.39 6.04 -2.57
N ALA A 414 -19.17 6.31 -1.52
CA ALA A 414 -20.63 6.19 -1.53
C ALA A 414 -21.21 7.47 -2.12
N ASN A 415 -21.87 7.36 -3.29
CA ASN A 415 -22.34 8.54 -4.03
C ASN A 415 -23.54 9.20 -3.35
N ASP A 416 -23.74 10.51 -3.59
CA ASP A 416 -24.99 11.19 -3.28
C ASP A 416 -26.14 10.76 -4.19
N GLY A 417 -26.65 9.57 -3.91
CA GLY A 417 -27.73 8.96 -4.66
C GLY A 417 -27.59 7.45 -4.56
N ASN A 418 -27.74 6.78 -5.70
CA ASN A 418 -27.54 5.34 -5.76
C ASN A 418 -26.09 5.00 -6.10
N GLY A 419 -25.64 3.88 -5.57
CA GLY A 419 -24.38 3.23 -5.94
C GLY A 419 -23.16 3.82 -5.25
N CYS A 420 -22.02 3.23 -5.60
CA CYS A 420 -20.71 3.62 -5.12
C CYS A 420 -19.73 3.61 -6.29
N THR A 421 -18.65 4.36 -6.18
CA THR A 421 -17.56 4.33 -7.16
C THR A 421 -16.26 3.96 -6.48
N LEU A 422 -15.64 2.88 -6.97
CA LEU A 422 -14.24 2.61 -6.71
C LEU A 422 -13.39 3.36 -7.74
N TYR A 423 -12.39 4.08 -7.26
CA TYR A 423 -11.33 4.70 -8.05
C TYR A 423 -10.04 3.94 -7.77
N THR A 424 -9.54 3.21 -8.77
CA THR A 424 -8.23 2.57 -8.68
C THR A 424 -7.13 3.59 -8.98
N ASN A 425 -6.04 3.54 -8.23
CA ASN A 425 -4.89 4.40 -8.42
C ASN A 425 -3.90 3.79 -9.42
N LEU A 426 -3.82 4.40 -10.60
CA LEU A 426 -2.91 3.98 -11.67
C LEU A 426 -1.46 4.45 -11.46
N ARG A 427 -1.09 4.80 -10.22
CA ARG A 427 0.15 5.47 -9.79
C ARG A 427 0.28 6.92 -10.24
N GLN A 428 1.19 7.63 -9.55
CA GLN A 428 1.52 9.04 -9.81
C GLN A 428 0.29 9.94 -9.76
N GLY A 429 -0.62 9.62 -8.84
CA GLY A 429 -1.80 10.42 -8.58
C GLY A 429 -2.89 10.37 -9.64
N LYS A 430 -2.93 9.36 -10.51
CA LYS A 430 -3.94 9.21 -11.57
C LYS A 430 -4.97 8.16 -11.18
N MET A 431 -6.23 8.53 -11.15
CA MET A 431 -7.33 7.65 -10.74
C MET A 431 -8.17 7.19 -11.92
N GLN A 432 -8.65 5.95 -11.89
CA GLN A 432 -9.63 5.41 -12.83
C GLN A 432 -10.87 4.89 -12.10
N ALA A 433 -12.05 5.36 -12.52
CA ALA A 433 -13.31 4.87 -11.97
C ALA A 433 -13.70 3.49 -12.51
N LEU A 434 -14.00 2.52 -11.64
CA LEU A 434 -14.37 1.13 -11.97
C LEU A 434 -15.83 0.74 -11.61
N THR A 435 -16.71 1.74 -11.41
CA THR A 435 -18.10 1.59 -10.90
C THR A 435 -18.90 0.37 -11.40
N ASP A 436 -18.93 0.11 -12.71
CA ASP A 436 -19.74 -0.98 -13.29
C ASP A 436 -19.00 -2.33 -13.33
N GLU A 437 -17.70 -2.32 -13.10
CA GLU A 437 -16.80 -3.45 -13.29
C GLU A 437 -16.52 -4.20 -11.97
N ILE A 438 -16.66 -3.52 -10.83
CA ILE A 438 -16.36 -4.06 -9.50
C ILE A 438 -17.38 -5.08 -8.96
N GLY A 439 -18.50 -5.32 -9.64
CA GLY A 439 -19.50 -6.33 -9.18
C GLY A 439 -20.40 -5.92 -8.00
N VAL A 440 -20.30 -4.67 -7.52
CA VAL A 440 -21.19 -4.09 -6.50
C VAL A 440 -22.48 -3.57 -7.15
N SER A 441 -23.63 -3.79 -6.49
CA SER A 441 -24.94 -3.37 -7.01
C SER A 441 -25.11 -1.85 -6.94
N GLN A 442 -25.29 -1.22 -8.09
CA GLN A 442 -25.46 0.24 -8.21
C GLN A 442 -26.91 0.73 -7.98
N ASN A 443 -27.81 -0.14 -7.52
CA ASN A 443 -29.25 0.14 -7.38
C ASN A 443 -29.68 0.49 -5.95
N HIS A 444 -28.75 0.72 -5.04
CA HIS A 444 -29.00 1.00 -3.63
C HIS A 444 -28.52 2.40 -3.27
N VAL A 445 -29.22 3.06 -2.35
CA VAL A 445 -28.68 4.25 -1.67
C VAL A 445 -27.79 3.77 -0.53
N PHE A 446 -26.47 3.90 -0.73
CA PHE A 446 -25.50 3.61 0.32
C PHE A 446 -25.28 4.85 1.18
N THR A 447 -25.23 4.66 2.48
CA THR A 447 -25.17 5.76 3.47
C THR A 447 -23.90 5.75 4.31
N ALA A 448 -23.28 4.60 4.52
CA ALA A 448 -21.98 4.45 5.20
C ALA A 448 -21.22 3.23 4.65
N ILE A 449 -19.89 3.27 4.76
CA ILE A 449 -18.97 2.24 4.28
C ILE A 449 -18.08 1.78 5.44
N ALA A 450 -17.99 0.47 5.65
CA ALA A 450 -16.91 -0.14 6.42
C ALA A 450 -16.07 -1.05 5.50
N VAL A 451 -14.75 -0.97 5.59
CA VAL A 451 -13.81 -1.76 4.79
C VAL A 451 -12.79 -2.45 5.69
N SER A 452 -12.55 -3.74 5.46
CA SER A 452 -11.53 -4.53 6.15
C SER A 452 -11.50 -5.97 5.63
N ASP A 453 -10.43 -6.72 5.89
CA ASP A 453 -10.37 -8.18 5.66
C ASP A 453 -11.12 -8.91 6.79
N TYR A 454 -12.46 -8.90 6.77
CA TYR A 454 -13.23 -9.47 7.90
C TYR A 454 -13.13 -10.99 7.96
N ASP A 455 -12.85 -11.64 6.83
CA ASP A 455 -12.80 -13.09 6.77
C ASP A 455 -11.38 -13.66 6.88
N ASN A 456 -10.35 -12.81 6.99
CA ASN A 456 -8.93 -13.12 7.11
C ASN A 456 -8.40 -13.92 5.90
N ASP A 457 -8.78 -13.53 4.67
CA ASP A 457 -8.28 -14.14 3.43
C ASP A 457 -7.18 -13.34 2.72
N GLY A 458 -6.90 -12.11 3.19
CA GLY A 458 -5.87 -11.22 2.68
C GLY A 458 -6.40 -10.11 1.77
N ASP A 459 -7.69 -10.11 1.45
CA ASP A 459 -8.30 -9.14 0.55
C ASP A 459 -9.25 -8.18 1.31
N ILE A 460 -9.31 -6.89 0.94
CA ILE A 460 -10.22 -5.94 1.60
C ILE A 460 -11.68 -6.23 1.18
N ASP A 461 -12.54 -6.53 2.14
CA ASP A 461 -13.98 -6.70 1.95
C ASP A 461 -14.79 -5.44 2.28
N LEU A 462 -16.06 -5.42 1.88
CA LEU A 462 -16.94 -4.25 2.06
C LEU A 462 -18.22 -4.60 2.83
N PHE A 463 -18.56 -3.75 3.79
CA PHE A 463 -19.93 -3.61 4.28
C PHE A 463 -20.48 -2.24 3.91
N LEU A 464 -21.59 -2.23 3.19
CA LEU A 464 -22.27 -1.02 2.71
C LEU A 464 -23.63 -0.90 3.41
N ALA A 465 -23.70 0.05 4.35
CA ALA A 465 -24.96 0.42 4.99
C ALA A 465 -25.86 1.13 3.99
N THR A 466 -27.17 1.04 4.21
CA THR A 466 -28.19 1.59 3.32
C THR A 466 -29.15 2.47 4.09
N ASP A 467 -29.95 3.21 3.34
CA ASP A 467 -31.02 4.04 3.89
C ASP A 467 -32.17 3.27 4.58
N GLY A 468 -32.09 1.94 4.64
CA GLY A 468 -33.07 1.04 5.23
C GLY A 468 -34.28 0.69 4.36
N GLU A 469 -34.42 1.25 3.15
CA GLU A 469 -35.42 0.76 2.17
C GLU A 469 -35.01 -0.58 1.56
N THR A 470 -33.70 -0.79 1.43
CA THR A 470 -33.10 -2.05 0.99
C THR A 470 -32.23 -2.63 2.10
N PRO A 471 -32.01 -3.96 2.15
CA PRO A 471 -31.08 -4.56 3.11
C PRO A 471 -29.68 -3.97 2.96
N HIS A 472 -28.94 -3.88 4.06
CA HIS A 472 -27.50 -3.58 4.04
C HIS A 472 -26.75 -4.64 3.25
N GLN A 473 -25.65 -4.28 2.60
CA GLN A 473 -24.93 -5.19 1.71
C GLN A 473 -23.58 -5.56 2.32
N LEU A 474 -23.25 -6.86 2.29
CA LEU A 474 -21.92 -7.38 2.63
C LEU A 474 -21.35 -7.99 1.34
N TYR A 475 -20.13 -7.62 1.00
CA TYR A 475 -19.44 -8.07 -0.20
C TYR A 475 -18.09 -8.67 0.18
N ARG A 476 -17.78 -9.82 -0.40
CA ARG A 476 -16.45 -10.42 -0.32
C ARG A 476 -15.65 -10.07 -1.57
N ASN A 477 -14.42 -9.64 -1.39
CA ASN A 477 -13.46 -9.46 -2.47
C ASN A 477 -13.06 -10.83 -3.03
N ARG A 478 -12.69 -10.87 -4.30
CA ARG A 478 -12.24 -12.08 -4.98
C ARG A 478 -10.72 -12.14 -5.15
N GLY A 479 -10.01 -11.10 -4.74
CA GLY A 479 -8.57 -10.94 -4.95
C GLY A 479 -8.22 -10.56 -6.39
N ASP A 480 -9.19 -10.03 -7.15
CA ASP A 480 -9.03 -9.58 -8.54
C ASP A 480 -9.61 -8.17 -8.78
N GLY A 481 -9.80 -7.39 -7.70
CA GLY A 481 -10.44 -6.08 -7.73
C GLY A 481 -11.97 -6.12 -7.90
N THR A 482 -12.59 -7.32 -7.92
CA THR A 482 -14.06 -7.47 -8.03
C THR A 482 -14.69 -8.11 -6.79
N TYR A 483 -15.98 -7.81 -6.60
CA TYR A 483 -16.74 -8.18 -5.42
C TYR A 483 -17.89 -9.14 -5.72
N ALA A 484 -18.16 -10.04 -4.79
CA ALA A 484 -19.35 -10.89 -4.77
C ALA A 484 -20.19 -10.61 -3.52
N PRO A 485 -21.53 -10.52 -3.63
CA PRO A 485 -22.38 -10.47 -2.46
C PRO A 485 -22.14 -11.68 -1.55
N ASP A 486 -21.92 -11.43 -0.26
CA ASP A 486 -21.79 -12.49 0.72
C ASP A 486 -23.16 -12.85 1.33
N GLY A 487 -23.65 -14.02 0.92
CA GLY A 487 -24.91 -14.59 1.39
C GLY A 487 -24.81 -15.35 2.71
N ARG A 488 -23.61 -15.65 3.24
CA ARG A 488 -23.40 -16.53 4.40
C ARG A 488 -24.15 -16.04 5.65
N SER A 489 -24.32 -14.72 5.78
CA SER A 489 -24.92 -14.06 6.96
C SER A 489 -26.26 -13.35 6.65
N HIS A 490 -26.60 -13.18 5.37
CA HIS A 490 -27.71 -12.35 4.93
C HIS A 490 -29.08 -12.93 5.32
N GLU A 491 -29.30 -14.23 5.10
CA GLU A 491 -30.60 -14.86 5.35
C GLU A 491 -30.89 -15.08 6.84
N GLU A 492 -29.86 -15.20 7.67
CA GLU A 492 -29.98 -15.64 9.07
C GLU A 492 -29.83 -14.50 10.10
N THR A 493 -29.00 -13.48 9.84
CA THR A 493 -28.64 -12.49 10.88
C THR A 493 -28.68 -11.03 10.39
N LEU A 494 -28.01 -10.67 9.28
CA LEU A 494 -27.94 -9.26 8.85
C LEU A 494 -29.31 -8.67 8.47
N ASN A 495 -30.28 -9.54 8.14
CA ASN A 495 -31.68 -9.14 7.94
C ASN A 495 -32.35 -8.62 9.22
N ASP A 496 -31.81 -8.84 10.42
CA ASP A 496 -32.35 -8.28 11.67
C ASP A 496 -32.20 -6.75 11.72
N ALA A 497 -31.19 -6.22 11.05
CA ALA A 497 -31.02 -4.78 10.83
C ALA A 497 -31.85 -4.24 9.65
N LYS A 498 -32.72 -5.05 9.03
CA LYS A 498 -33.56 -4.58 7.94
C LYS A 498 -34.52 -3.49 8.42
N GLY A 499 -34.54 -2.37 7.69
CA GLY A 499 -35.36 -1.21 8.06
C GLY A 499 -34.67 -0.27 9.06
N VAL A 500 -33.37 -0.44 9.29
CA VAL A 500 -32.51 0.56 9.90
C VAL A 500 -31.98 1.48 8.81
N HIS A 501 -32.10 2.79 9.01
CA HIS A 501 -31.35 3.76 8.24
C HIS A 501 -29.94 3.82 8.84
N GLY A 502 -28.98 3.15 8.19
CA GLY A 502 -27.60 3.10 8.65
C GLY A 502 -26.94 4.46 8.48
N LEU A 503 -26.34 4.97 9.54
CA LEU A 503 -25.67 6.26 9.56
C LEU A 503 -24.15 6.11 9.65
N ASP A 504 -23.68 5.01 10.23
CA ASP A 504 -22.25 4.70 10.32
C ASP A 504 -22.05 3.18 10.50
N ALA A 505 -20.87 2.68 10.15
CA ALA A 505 -20.51 1.28 10.32
C ALA A 505 -18.99 1.09 10.49
N HIS A 506 -18.61 0.17 11.37
CA HIS A 506 -17.22 -0.12 11.71
C HIS A 506 -16.97 -1.62 11.77
N PHE A 507 -15.84 -2.06 11.21
CA PHE A 507 -15.27 -3.37 11.53
C PHE A 507 -14.35 -3.22 12.75
N LEU A 508 -14.51 -4.08 13.75
CA LEU A 508 -13.71 -4.08 14.98
C LEU A 508 -13.63 -5.50 15.56
N ASP A 509 -12.61 -5.80 16.37
CA ASP A 509 -12.53 -7.06 17.10
C ASP A 509 -12.84 -6.79 18.57
N TYR A 510 -14.11 -6.86 18.97
CA TYR A 510 -14.50 -6.43 20.33
C TYR A 510 -14.15 -7.46 21.40
N ASP A 511 -13.95 -8.73 21.02
CA ASP A 511 -13.62 -9.81 21.95
C ASP A 511 -12.17 -10.32 21.80
N ASN A 512 -11.35 -9.61 21.01
CA ASN A 512 -9.94 -9.87 20.74
C ASN A 512 -9.68 -11.30 20.23
N ASP A 513 -10.63 -11.93 19.54
CA ASP A 513 -10.48 -13.31 19.06
C ASP A 513 -9.72 -13.44 17.73
N GLY A 514 -9.39 -12.32 17.09
CA GLY A 514 -8.67 -12.22 15.83
C GLY A 514 -9.57 -12.13 14.60
N PHE A 515 -10.89 -12.07 14.76
CA PHE A 515 -11.83 -11.95 13.66
C PHE A 515 -12.67 -10.68 13.81
N LEU A 516 -12.75 -9.90 12.72
CA LEU A 516 -13.45 -8.62 12.77
C LEU A 516 -14.97 -8.83 12.82
N ASP A 517 -15.56 -8.29 13.87
CA ASP A 517 -16.97 -8.09 14.10
C ASP A 517 -17.47 -6.82 13.39
N LEU A 518 -18.79 -6.68 13.25
CA LEU A 518 -19.41 -5.57 12.55
C LEU A 518 -20.32 -4.78 13.49
N TRP A 519 -20.03 -3.50 13.68
CA TRP A 519 -20.88 -2.55 14.40
C TRP A 519 -21.61 -1.63 13.43
N LEU A 520 -22.94 -1.67 13.46
CA LEU A 520 -23.81 -0.82 12.65
C LEU A 520 -24.51 0.19 13.57
N ILE A 521 -24.41 1.48 13.23
CA ILE A 521 -25.07 2.58 13.94
C ILE A 521 -26.10 3.20 13.00
N GLY A 522 -27.27 3.50 13.54
CA GLY A 522 -28.33 4.08 12.74
C GLY A 522 -29.62 4.30 13.52
N THR A 523 -30.67 4.58 12.76
CA THR A 523 -32.01 4.88 13.30
C THR A 523 -33.04 3.87 12.77
N PRO A 524 -33.93 3.32 13.62
CA PRO A 524 -34.99 2.44 13.15
C PRO A 524 -36.04 3.24 12.35
N LYS A 525 -36.43 2.77 11.16
CA LYS A 525 -37.47 3.44 10.37
C LYS A 525 -38.88 3.36 10.99
N LYS A 526 -39.11 2.42 11.91
CA LYS A 526 -40.43 2.20 12.53
C LYS A 526 -40.32 2.14 14.05
N GLY A 527 -41.01 3.07 14.71
CA GLY A 527 -41.33 2.98 16.14
C GLY A 527 -40.11 2.92 17.07
N ASP A 528 -40.23 2.12 18.12
CA ASP A 528 -39.24 1.87 19.19
C ASP A 528 -38.27 0.72 18.86
N GLY A 529 -38.05 0.47 17.57
CA GLY A 529 -37.11 -0.53 17.07
C GLY A 529 -35.66 -0.29 17.52
N ARG A 530 -34.77 -1.23 17.20
CA ARG A 530 -33.33 -1.07 17.37
C ARG A 530 -32.73 -0.57 16.06
N GLY A 531 -31.82 0.39 16.15
CA GLY A 531 -31.04 0.97 15.06
C GLY A 531 -29.53 0.82 15.25
N VAL A 532 -29.09 0.37 16.42
CA VAL A 532 -27.67 0.06 16.71
C VAL A 532 -27.52 -1.45 16.89
N PHE A 533 -26.65 -2.07 16.10
CA PHE A 533 -26.42 -3.51 16.11
C PHE A 533 -24.93 -3.81 16.22
N LEU A 534 -24.57 -4.84 16.98
CA LEU A 534 -23.24 -5.44 16.98
C LEU A 534 -23.38 -6.88 16.53
N PHE A 535 -22.65 -7.25 15.48
CA PHE A 535 -22.66 -8.58 14.91
C PHE A 535 -21.30 -9.23 15.11
N ARG A 536 -21.28 -10.36 15.82
CA ARG A 536 -20.05 -11.11 16.06
C ARG A 536 -19.71 -12.01 14.89
N ASN A 537 -18.48 -11.96 14.40
CA ASN A 537 -17.94 -12.90 13.42
C ASN A 537 -17.54 -14.20 14.13
N ASP A 538 -17.98 -15.35 13.63
CA ASP A 538 -17.62 -16.65 14.19
C ASP A 538 -16.30 -17.22 13.64
N GLY A 539 -15.56 -16.42 12.88
CA GLY A 539 -14.31 -16.79 12.22
C GLY A 539 -14.48 -17.61 10.94
N THR A 540 -15.71 -17.99 10.58
CA THR A 540 -16.01 -18.62 9.28
C THR A 540 -16.47 -17.59 8.23
N GLY A 541 -16.42 -16.31 8.59
CA GLY A 541 -17.04 -15.21 7.83
C GLY A 541 -18.56 -15.14 8.01
N ARG A 542 -19.11 -15.81 9.04
CA ARG A 542 -20.53 -15.71 9.40
C ARG A 542 -20.70 -14.78 10.59
N PHE A 543 -21.70 -13.91 10.48
CA PHE A 543 -22.07 -12.96 11.51
C PHE A 543 -23.28 -13.46 12.30
N THR A 544 -23.23 -13.29 13.63
CA THR A 544 -24.30 -13.60 14.58
C THR A 544 -24.65 -12.35 15.39
N ASP A 545 -25.93 -12.13 15.71
CA ASP A 545 -26.34 -10.95 16.48
C ASP A 545 -25.80 -11.04 17.91
N ALA A 546 -24.91 -10.12 18.26
CA ALA A 546 -24.29 -9.94 19.57
C ALA A 546 -24.77 -8.64 20.27
N SER A 547 -25.82 -7.99 19.74
CA SER A 547 -26.35 -6.73 20.28
C SER A 547 -26.89 -6.84 21.71
N ASN A 548 -26.93 -8.03 22.30
CA ASN A 548 -27.22 -8.25 23.71
C ASN A 548 -26.07 -7.85 24.65
N VAL A 549 -24.85 -7.67 24.13
CA VAL A 549 -23.72 -7.14 24.91
C VAL A 549 -23.73 -5.61 24.98
N LEU A 550 -24.54 -4.94 24.14
CA LEU A 550 -24.74 -3.50 24.21
C LEU A 550 -25.80 -3.14 25.27
N PRO A 551 -25.70 -1.95 25.91
CA PRO A 551 -26.75 -1.49 26.82
C PRO A 551 -28.10 -1.35 26.10
N ASN A 552 -29.16 -1.89 26.71
CA ASN A 552 -30.53 -1.86 26.13
C ASN A 552 -31.12 -0.45 25.94
N THR A 553 -30.49 0.56 26.55
CA THR A 553 -30.82 1.99 26.42
C THR A 553 -30.35 2.56 25.09
N ILE A 554 -29.28 2.02 24.51
CA ILE A 554 -28.73 2.46 23.23
C ILE A 554 -29.48 1.76 22.11
N ARG A 555 -30.49 2.44 21.57
CA ARG A 555 -31.38 1.90 20.53
C ARG A 555 -31.27 2.62 19.21
N SER A 556 -30.63 3.76 19.17
CA SER A 556 -30.44 4.59 17.98
C SER A 556 -29.20 5.44 18.20
N GLY A 557 -28.49 5.75 17.13
CA GLY A 557 -27.34 6.67 17.17
C GLY A 557 -27.09 7.32 15.82
N GLY A 558 -26.09 8.19 15.77
CA GLY A 558 -25.57 8.82 14.56
C GLY A 558 -24.20 8.25 14.17
N GLU A 559 -23.18 9.09 14.20
CA GLU A 559 -21.77 8.70 13.99
C GLU A 559 -21.17 8.05 15.24
N GLY A 560 -20.13 7.23 15.03
CA GLY A 560 -19.33 6.66 16.11
C GLY A 560 -17.86 6.47 15.74
N THR A 561 -17.07 6.15 16.76
CA THR A 561 -15.64 5.86 16.64
C THR A 561 -15.26 4.81 17.69
N VAL A 562 -14.15 4.11 17.42
CA VAL A 562 -13.69 2.95 18.19
C VAL A 562 -12.26 3.20 18.65
N GLY A 563 -11.95 2.91 19.90
CA GLY A 563 -10.60 3.05 20.43
C GLY A 563 -10.48 2.55 21.86
N ASP A 564 -9.29 2.09 22.24
CA ASP A 564 -8.96 1.70 23.62
C ASP A 564 -8.62 2.97 24.42
N TYR A 565 -9.64 3.68 24.90
CA TYR A 565 -9.43 4.99 25.55
C TYR A 565 -8.80 4.84 26.93
N ASP A 566 -8.88 3.66 27.53
CA ASP A 566 -8.41 3.42 28.89
C ASP A 566 -7.18 2.52 29.00
N ASN A 567 -6.58 2.21 27.84
CA ASN A 567 -5.32 1.50 27.67
C ASN A 567 -5.32 0.13 28.35
N ASP A 568 -6.46 -0.57 28.34
CA ASP A 568 -6.61 -1.91 28.92
C ASP A 568 -6.60 -3.04 27.89
N GLY A 569 -6.62 -2.66 26.60
CA GLY A 569 -6.44 -3.54 25.47
C GLY A 569 -7.70 -4.18 24.90
N ASP A 570 -8.90 -3.77 25.33
CA ASP A 570 -10.10 -3.97 24.55
C ASP A 570 -10.64 -2.66 23.96
N LEU A 571 -11.33 -2.79 22.83
CA LEU A 571 -11.81 -1.64 22.08
C LEU A 571 -13.12 -1.13 22.69
N ASP A 572 -13.17 0.16 23.00
CA ASP A 572 -14.35 0.87 23.48
C ASP A 572 -15.08 1.58 22.35
N LEU A 573 -16.36 1.90 22.57
CA LEU A 573 -17.22 2.51 21.55
C LEU A 573 -17.68 3.90 22.00
N PHE A 574 -17.54 4.87 21.11
CA PHE A 574 -18.09 6.21 21.28
C PHE A 574 -19.08 6.48 20.16
N LEU A 575 -20.25 7.01 20.49
CA LEU A 575 -21.27 7.34 19.48
C LEU A 575 -22.10 8.53 19.87
N THR A 576 -22.71 9.15 18.88
CA THR A 576 -23.76 10.15 19.10
C THR A 576 -25.12 9.48 19.32
N ASP A 577 -25.89 9.95 20.29
CA ASP A 577 -27.29 9.56 20.45
C ASP A 577 -28.22 10.35 19.50
N SER A 578 -29.53 10.04 19.54
CA SER A 578 -30.52 10.70 18.68
C SER A 578 -30.72 12.19 18.95
N ASP A 579 -30.33 12.67 20.13
CA ASP A 579 -30.41 14.07 20.54
C ASP A 579 -29.08 14.82 20.29
N GLY A 580 -28.07 14.13 19.74
CA GLY A 580 -26.73 14.67 19.50
C GLY A 580 -25.88 14.76 20.77
N GLY A 581 -26.18 13.97 21.80
CA GLY A 581 -25.29 13.77 22.94
C GLY A 581 -24.21 12.73 22.63
N VAL A 582 -23.04 12.86 23.24
CA VAL A 582 -21.98 11.85 23.15
C VAL A 582 -22.22 10.76 24.17
N VAL A 583 -22.13 9.51 23.74
CA VAL A 583 -22.21 8.31 24.57
C VAL A 583 -20.87 7.59 24.51
N ALA A 584 -20.33 7.22 25.67
CA ALA A 584 -19.13 6.41 25.81
C ALA A 584 -19.50 5.04 26.40
N LEU A 585 -19.17 3.97 25.68
CA LEU A 585 -19.43 2.59 26.05
C LEU A 585 -18.09 1.88 26.27
N ARG A 586 -17.77 1.60 27.53
CA ARG A 586 -16.57 0.85 27.89
C ARG A 586 -16.80 -0.64 27.68
N ASN A 587 -15.86 -1.32 27.02
CA ASN A 587 -15.85 -2.77 26.90
C ASN A 587 -15.36 -3.39 28.21
N GLU A 588 -16.10 -4.35 28.74
CA GLU A 588 -15.67 -5.08 29.93
C GLU A 588 -15.44 -6.56 29.56
N GLY A 589 -14.18 -6.88 29.32
CA GLY A 589 -13.67 -8.25 29.28
C GLY A 589 -13.24 -8.75 27.91
N GLY A 590 -13.19 -7.91 26.87
CA GLY A 590 -12.56 -8.27 25.59
C GLY A 590 -11.08 -8.64 25.77
N ASN A 591 -10.39 -7.95 26.67
CA ASN A 591 -8.99 -8.20 27.05
C ASN A 591 -8.73 -9.51 27.82
N GLN A 592 -9.75 -10.37 28.01
CA GLN A 592 -9.55 -11.77 28.39
C GLN A 592 -8.84 -12.60 27.31
N ASN A 593 -8.95 -12.16 26.05
CA ASN A 593 -8.09 -12.57 24.97
C ASN A 593 -6.91 -11.60 24.86
N SER A 594 -5.78 -12.09 24.34
CA SER A 594 -4.60 -11.26 24.16
C SER A 594 -4.78 -10.35 22.94
N TRP A 595 -4.05 -9.25 22.93
CA TRP A 595 -4.14 -8.21 21.89
C TRP A 595 -2.74 -7.71 21.50
N LEU A 596 -2.67 -6.86 20.49
CA LEU A 596 -1.48 -6.10 20.12
C LEU A 596 -1.91 -4.79 19.46
N GLN A 597 -1.33 -3.67 19.87
CA GLN A 597 -1.50 -2.39 19.20
C GLN A 597 -0.21 -2.05 18.45
N VAL A 598 -0.34 -1.37 17.32
CA VAL A 598 0.78 -0.95 16.47
C VAL A 598 0.60 0.53 16.13
N LYS A 599 1.58 1.36 16.49
CA LYS A 599 1.73 2.76 16.07
C LYS A 599 2.93 2.82 15.12
N LEU A 600 2.74 3.43 13.95
CA LEU A 600 3.79 3.60 12.96
C LEU A 600 4.34 5.03 13.01
N GLU A 601 5.66 5.20 12.94
CA GLU A 601 6.28 6.54 12.86
C GLU A 601 6.73 6.84 11.43
N ASN A 602 6.41 8.07 10.99
CA ASN A 602 6.38 8.64 9.63
C ASN A 602 4.95 8.68 9.07
N ILE A 603 4.35 9.88 9.03
CA ILE A 603 2.97 10.15 8.60
C ILE A 603 1.90 9.27 9.29
N ASP A 604 2.14 8.90 10.56
CA ASP A 604 1.39 7.88 11.32
C ASP A 604 1.26 6.51 10.60
N GLY A 605 2.03 6.30 9.53
CA GLY A 605 1.92 5.20 8.60
C GLY A 605 0.58 5.08 7.89
N ILE A 606 -0.23 6.15 7.81
CA ILE A 606 -1.53 6.13 7.13
C ILE A 606 -1.37 5.60 5.70
N GLY A 607 -2.15 4.58 5.36
CA GLY A 607 -2.08 3.88 4.07
C GLY A 607 -1.14 2.69 4.02
N ALA A 608 -0.29 2.47 5.04
CA ALA A 608 0.53 1.27 5.11
C ALA A 608 -0.32 0.01 5.31
N LYS A 609 0.15 -1.12 4.78
CA LYS A 609 -0.43 -2.45 5.04
C LYS A 609 0.29 -3.11 6.22
N VAL A 610 -0.46 -3.53 7.23
CA VAL A 610 0.06 -4.24 8.40
C VAL A 610 -0.51 -5.65 8.43
N GLU A 611 0.38 -6.64 8.37
CA GLU A 611 0.04 -8.05 8.42
C GLU A 611 0.55 -8.66 9.73
N LEU A 612 -0.30 -9.40 10.41
CA LEU A 612 0.04 -10.10 11.65
C LEU A 612 -0.22 -11.59 11.51
N LYS A 613 0.77 -12.40 11.91
CA LYS A 613 0.61 -13.85 12.07
C LYS A 613 0.83 -14.26 13.51
N ALA A 614 -0.11 -14.97 14.11
CA ALA A 614 0.01 -15.57 15.44
C ALA A 614 -0.53 -17.01 15.44
N GLY A 615 0.36 -18.01 15.38
CA GLY A 615 -0.05 -19.40 15.24
C GLY A 615 -0.79 -19.62 13.92
N GLU A 616 -2.07 -20.01 14.00
CA GLU A 616 -2.93 -20.18 12.81
C GLU A 616 -3.68 -18.90 12.42
N LEU A 617 -3.68 -17.87 13.28
CA LEU A 617 -4.31 -16.60 12.99
C LEU A 617 -3.44 -15.79 12.03
N TYR A 618 -4.08 -15.26 10.99
CA TYR A 618 -3.54 -14.26 10.09
C TYR A 618 -4.56 -13.11 10.05
N GLN A 619 -4.08 -11.88 10.12
CA GLN A 619 -4.88 -10.67 9.99
C GLN A 619 -4.11 -9.69 9.10
N MET A 620 -4.83 -9.00 8.24
CA MET A 620 -4.33 -7.91 7.42
C MET A 620 -5.18 -6.67 7.68
N LYS A 621 -4.54 -5.52 7.88
CA LYS A 621 -5.21 -4.23 8.04
C LYS A 621 -4.42 -3.14 7.31
N TYR A 622 -5.13 -2.20 6.69
CA TYR A 622 -4.56 -0.93 6.28
C TYR A 622 -4.66 0.06 7.43
N VAL A 623 -3.61 0.87 7.60
CA VAL A 623 -3.56 1.89 8.65
C VAL A 623 -4.39 3.08 8.21
N THR A 624 -5.46 3.38 8.94
CA THR A 624 -6.32 4.55 8.73
C THR A 624 -6.29 5.53 9.89
N ASP A 625 -5.71 5.11 11.00
CA ASP A 625 -5.67 5.82 12.27
C ASP A 625 -4.30 5.58 12.93
N PRO A 626 -3.83 6.46 13.84
CA PRO A 626 -2.50 6.35 14.44
C PRO A 626 -2.22 5.03 15.18
N ILE A 627 -3.26 4.33 15.63
CA ILE A 627 -3.14 3.04 16.32
C ILE A 627 -3.94 1.97 15.59
N THR A 628 -3.25 0.93 15.12
CA THR A 628 -3.88 -0.28 14.57
C THR A 628 -3.94 -1.38 15.63
N HIS A 629 -5.15 -1.84 15.94
CA HIS A 629 -5.40 -2.88 16.95
C HIS A 629 -5.57 -4.28 16.34
N PHE A 630 -4.98 -5.31 16.97
CA PHE A 630 -5.11 -6.71 16.61
C PHE A 630 -5.51 -7.56 17.81
N GLY A 631 -6.57 -8.36 17.70
CA GLY A 631 -6.83 -9.44 18.64
C GLY A 631 -5.98 -10.67 18.32
N LEU A 632 -5.51 -11.38 19.33
CA LEU A 632 -4.65 -12.56 19.18
C LEU A 632 -5.30 -13.83 19.76
N GLY A 633 -6.56 -13.74 20.19
CA GLY A 633 -7.27 -14.81 20.86
C GLY A 633 -6.52 -15.28 22.11
N LYS A 634 -6.09 -16.55 22.12
CA LYS A 634 -5.35 -17.13 23.25
C LYS A 634 -3.83 -17.08 23.09
N GLU A 635 -3.32 -16.64 21.95
CA GLU A 635 -1.90 -16.57 21.68
C GLU A 635 -1.22 -15.53 22.60
N LYS A 636 0.03 -15.78 22.98
CA LYS A 636 0.79 -14.91 23.91
C LYS A 636 1.87 -14.07 23.23
N GLN A 637 1.98 -14.22 21.92
CA GLN A 637 2.86 -13.50 21.03
C GLN A 637 2.37 -13.71 19.61
N ALA A 638 2.70 -12.79 18.72
CA ALA A 638 2.67 -13.08 17.29
C ALA A 638 3.98 -13.80 16.89
N ASP A 639 3.96 -14.50 15.77
CA ASP A 639 5.15 -15.05 15.11
C ASP A 639 5.90 -13.94 14.36
N VAL A 640 5.14 -13.11 13.64
CA VAL A 640 5.64 -11.96 12.88
C VAL A 640 4.54 -10.90 12.76
N LEU A 641 4.97 -9.64 12.86
CA LEU A 641 4.24 -8.48 12.39
C LEU A 641 5.03 -7.92 11.21
N ARG A 642 4.39 -7.71 10.07
CA ARG A 642 4.98 -7.09 8.90
C ARG A 642 4.26 -5.78 8.61
N VAL A 643 5.03 -4.74 8.37
CA VAL A 643 4.56 -3.46 7.86
C VAL A 643 5.06 -3.34 6.43
N VAL A 644 4.16 -3.13 5.47
CA VAL A 644 4.50 -2.67 4.12
C VAL A 644 4.14 -1.20 4.09
N TRP A 645 5.15 -0.33 4.13
CA TRP A 645 4.98 1.12 4.13
C TRP A 645 4.36 1.61 2.82
N THR A 646 3.84 2.84 2.80
CA THR A 646 3.21 3.42 1.59
C THR A 646 4.15 3.39 0.38
N ASN A 647 5.45 3.57 0.58
CA ASN A 647 6.45 3.44 -0.49
C ASN A 647 6.78 1.98 -0.91
N GLY A 648 6.05 0.98 -0.41
CA GLY A 648 6.18 -0.43 -0.73
C GLY A 648 7.30 -1.16 0.01
N VAL A 649 8.07 -0.49 0.88
CA VAL A 649 9.16 -1.13 1.63
C VAL A 649 8.58 -2.04 2.73
N PRO A 650 8.93 -3.34 2.79
CA PRO A 650 8.50 -4.20 3.88
C PRO A 650 9.48 -4.16 5.07
N GLN A 651 8.94 -4.07 6.28
CA GLN A 651 9.65 -4.14 7.55
C GLN A 651 8.98 -5.19 8.44
N ASN A 652 9.76 -5.98 9.20
CA ASN A 652 9.22 -7.07 10.00
C ASN A 652 9.68 -6.97 11.46
N VAL A 653 8.74 -7.07 12.39
CA VAL A 653 8.99 -7.33 13.81
C VAL A 653 8.80 -8.81 14.07
N ILE A 654 9.87 -9.49 14.49
CA ILE A 654 9.86 -10.94 14.72
C ILE A 654 9.50 -11.24 16.17
N THR A 655 8.55 -12.15 16.37
CA THR A 655 8.07 -12.62 17.68
C THR A 655 7.62 -11.51 18.66
N PRO A 656 6.80 -10.53 18.23
CA PRO A 656 6.30 -9.51 19.13
C PRO A 656 5.42 -10.13 20.23
N LYS A 657 5.63 -9.71 21.48
CA LYS A 657 4.79 -10.17 22.60
C LYS A 657 3.40 -9.56 22.49
N SER A 658 2.40 -10.27 23.01
CA SER A 658 1.05 -9.72 23.14
C SER A 658 0.94 -8.72 24.30
N ASN A 659 -0.18 -7.99 24.33
CA ASN A 659 -0.63 -7.07 25.36
C ASN A 659 0.30 -5.87 25.55
N GLN A 660 0.66 -5.25 24.42
CA GLN A 660 1.50 -4.07 24.38
C GLN A 660 1.22 -3.28 23.11
N LEU A 661 1.58 -2.00 23.16
CA LEU A 661 1.79 -1.15 21.99
C LEU A 661 3.19 -1.41 21.43
N ILE A 662 3.28 -1.60 20.11
CA ILE A 662 4.52 -1.59 19.35
C ILE A 662 4.61 -0.27 18.62
N LEU A 663 5.75 0.39 18.77
CA LEU A 663 6.12 1.55 17.99
C LEU A 663 7.09 1.11 16.91
N GLU A 664 6.67 1.15 15.65
CA GLU A 664 7.49 0.77 14.52
C GLU A 664 7.83 2.00 13.69
N LYS A 665 9.11 2.37 13.69
CA LYS A 665 9.60 3.50 12.90
C LYS A 665 9.95 3.05 11.49
N GLN A 666 9.56 3.81 10.47
CA GLN A 666 10.01 3.54 9.12
C GLN A 666 11.53 3.67 9.04
N VAL A 667 12.20 2.56 8.77
CA VAL A 667 13.62 2.54 8.45
C VAL A 667 13.74 2.36 6.95
N LEU A 668 13.86 3.48 6.24
CA LEU A 668 14.13 3.47 4.80
C LEU A 668 15.49 2.82 4.57
N LYS A 669 15.48 1.67 3.91
CA LYS A 669 16.70 1.01 3.43
C LYS A 669 16.93 1.50 2.00
N GLY A 670 18.15 1.92 1.69
CA GLY A 670 18.53 2.30 0.32
C GLY A 670 18.64 1.07 -0.58
N SER A 671 18.44 1.26 -1.88
CA SER A 671 18.42 0.27 -2.99
C SER A 671 19.66 -0.62 -3.14
N CYS A 672 20.74 -0.34 -2.41
CA CYS A 672 22.07 -0.83 -2.75
C CYS A 672 22.43 -2.13 -2.01
N PRO A 673 23.07 -3.11 -2.68
CA PRO A 673 23.58 -4.31 -2.02
C PRO A 673 24.63 -3.99 -0.96
N PHE A 674 24.63 -4.73 0.14
CA PHE A 674 25.56 -4.53 1.25
C PHE A 674 26.70 -5.56 1.24
N LEU A 675 27.93 -5.10 1.44
CA LEU A 675 29.12 -5.93 1.59
C LEU A 675 29.44 -6.17 3.06
N TYR A 676 29.54 -7.45 3.43
CA TYR A 676 29.95 -7.90 4.76
C TYR A 676 31.21 -8.76 4.73
N VAL A 677 32.01 -8.70 5.79
CA VAL A 677 33.20 -9.54 5.99
C VAL A 677 33.18 -10.24 7.33
N TYR A 678 33.74 -11.45 7.39
CA TYR A 678 33.87 -12.18 8.66
C TYR A 678 35.07 -11.69 9.48
N ASP A 679 34.81 -11.22 10.70
CA ASP A 679 35.82 -10.65 11.60
C ASP A 679 36.39 -11.65 12.63
N GLY A 680 35.90 -12.90 12.62
CA GLY A 680 36.27 -13.94 13.59
C GLY A 680 35.19 -14.25 14.64
N ALA A 681 34.26 -13.33 14.88
CA ALA A 681 33.08 -13.51 15.73
C ALA A 681 31.79 -13.58 14.90
N GLY A 682 31.66 -12.71 13.90
CA GLY A 682 30.48 -12.56 13.06
C GLY A 682 30.78 -11.88 11.73
N TYR A 683 29.73 -11.56 10.98
CA TYR A 683 29.84 -10.73 9.77
C TYR A 683 29.68 -9.26 10.17
N GLN A 684 30.62 -8.43 9.73
CA GLN A 684 30.63 -6.98 9.92
C GLN A 684 30.34 -6.28 8.60
N PHE A 685 29.51 -5.24 8.64
CA PHE A 685 29.25 -4.37 7.50
C PHE A 685 30.55 -3.63 7.10
N VAL A 686 30.81 -3.57 5.81
CA VAL A 686 31.94 -2.81 5.24
C VAL A 686 31.44 -1.54 4.59
N THR A 687 30.59 -1.69 3.57
CA THR A 687 30.01 -0.62 2.77
C THR A 687 28.88 -1.19 1.91
N ASP A 688 28.07 -0.32 1.34
CA ASP A 688 27.18 -0.60 0.22
C ASP A 688 27.90 -0.54 -1.14
N LEU A 689 27.28 -1.13 -2.16
CA LEU A 689 27.85 -1.30 -3.50
C LEU A 689 26.89 -0.74 -4.57
N LEU A 690 27.43 -0.48 -5.77
CA LEU A 690 26.69 -0.15 -6.99
C LEU A 690 25.98 1.21 -7.03
N TRP A 691 26.29 2.12 -6.10
CA TRP A 691 25.72 3.48 -6.07
C TRP A 691 25.83 4.22 -7.42
N ARG A 692 26.97 4.07 -8.10
CA ARG A 692 27.25 4.75 -9.38
C ARG A 692 26.66 4.01 -10.59
N SER A 693 25.97 2.90 -10.38
CA SER A 693 25.60 1.94 -11.43
C SER A 693 24.08 1.74 -11.59
N PRO A 694 23.23 2.79 -11.55
CA PRO A 694 21.79 2.60 -11.61
C PRO A 694 21.39 2.07 -13.00
N LEU A 695 21.07 0.79 -13.07
CA LEU A 695 20.80 0.12 -14.34
C LEU A 695 19.45 0.57 -14.89
N GLY A 696 19.47 1.36 -15.97
CA GLY A 696 18.25 1.74 -16.69
C GLY A 696 17.43 2.84 -16.01
N MET A 697 17.98 3.52 -14.99
CA MET A 697 17.30 4.62 -14.32
C MET A 697 17.02 5.75 -15.30
N VAL A 698 15.75 6.15 -15.42
CA VAL A 698 15.30 7.23 -16.28
C VAL A 698 15.07 8.46 -15.41
N THR A 699 15.75 9.55 -15.75
CA THR A 699 15.56 10.86 -15.12
C THR A 699 14.15 11.40 -15.39
N PRO A 700 13.64 12.36 -14.59
CA PRO A 700 12.33 12.98 -14.83
C PRO A 700 12.14 13.55 -16.24
N GLY A 701 13.24 13.96 -16.89
CA GLY A 701 13.23 14.43 -18.29
C GLY A 701 13.16 13.33 -19.35
N GLY A 702 13.05 12.06 -18.97
CA GLY A 702 12.98 10.91 -19.89
C GLY A 702 14.34 10.40 -20.40
N PHE A 703 15.46 10.90 -19.86
CA PHE A 703 16.81 10.47 -20.26
C PHE A 703 17.34 9.39 -19.31
N LEU A 704 18.07 8.42 -19.85
CA LEU A 704 18.83 7.47 -19.03
C LEU A 704 19.91 8.21 -18.23
N ALA A 705 19.92 8.00 -16.92
CA ALA A 705 20.97 8.47 -16.05
C ALA A 705 22.32 7.84 -16.47
N ALA A 706 23.39 8.61 -16.36
CA ALA A 706 24.72 8.08 -16.58
C ALA A 706 25.06 7.06 -15.49
N ALA A 707 25.60 5.91 -15.89
CA ALA A 707 25.99 4.83 -15.00
C ALA A 707 27.47 4.48 -15.22
N GLU A 708 28.23 4.40 -14.14
CA GLU A 708 29.53 3.74 -14.09
C GLU A 708 29.30 2.24 -13.90
N THR A 709 29.92 1.38 -14.69
CA THR A 709 29.71 -0.07 -14.59
C THR A 709 30.74 -0.77 -13.71
N ALA A 710 31.72 -0.05 -13.18
CA ALA A 710 32.73 -0.56 -12.27
C ALA A 710 32.71 0.15 -10.92
N ASP A 711 32.52 -0.61 -9.84
CA ASP A 711 32.60 -0.11 -8.48
C ASP A 711 33.81 -0.68 -7.72
N TYR A 712 34.53 0.18 -7.00
CA TYR A 712 35.79 -0.15 -6.34
C TYR A 712 35.76 0.34 -4.91
N VAL A 713 35.74 -0.59 -3.96
CA VAL A 713 35.67 -0.30 -2.52
C VAL A 713 36.87 -0.90 -1.77
N LYS A 714 37.34 -0.22 -0.72
CA LYS A 714 38.42 -0.68 0.14
C LYS A 714 37.88 -1.58 1.25
N ILE A 715 38.45 -2.78 1.35
CA ILE A 715 38.27 -3.66 2.52
C ILE A 715 39.55 -3.59 3.35
N SER A 716 39.46 -3.13 4.60
CA SER A 716 40.62 -3.16 5.49
C SER A 716 41.01 -4.60 5.81
N GLY A 717 42.29 -4.94 5.67
CA GLY A 717 42.81 -6.26 6.06
C GLY A 717 42.66 -6.53 7.56
N GLU A 718 42.50 -5.50 8.38
CA GLU A 718 42.28 -5.62 9.84
C GLU A 718 40.86 -6.08 10.18
N LEU A 719 39.90 -5.87 9.28
CA LEU A 719 38.49 -6.27 9.48
C LEU A 719 38.24 -7.75 9.18
N MET A 720 39.21 -8.46 8.60
CA MET A 720 39.01 -9.83 8.11
C MET A 720 39.79 -10.86 8.91
N GLN A 721 39.10 -11.92 9.32
CA GLN A 721 39.73 -13.13 9.86
C GLN A 721 39.32 -14.36 9.04
N PRO A 722 40.18 -15.39 8.92
CA PRO A 722 39.85 -16.60 8.20
C PRO A 722 38.80 -17.43 8.96
N LYS A 723 37.68 -17.74 8.27
CA LYS A 723 36.66 -18.69 8.71
C LYS A 723 37.00 -20.06 8.14
N ALA A 724 37.45 -20.98 9.00
CA ALA A 724 37.88 -22.33 8.58
C ALA A 724 38.97 -22.32 7.47
N GLY A 725 39.92 -21.38 7.55
CA GLY A 725 41.05 -21.28 6.63
C GLY A 725 40.78 -20.53 5.33
N VAL A 726 39.58 -19.95 5.16
CA VAL A 726 39.23 -19.07 4.02
C VAL A 726 38.70 -17.74 4.50
N TYR A 727 38.97 -16.65 3.79
CA TYR A 727 38.25 -15.39 4.02
C TYR A 727 36.84 -15.50 3.47
N SER A 728 35.85 -15.13 4.28
CA SER A 728 34.45 -15.19 3.90
C SER A 728 33.89 -13.78 3.83
N LEU A 729 33.31 -13.46 2.66
CA LEU A 729 32.63 -12.22 2.37
C LEU A 729 31.20 -12.56 1.94
N GLN A 730 30.25 -11.67 2.23
CA GLN A 730 28.86 -11.79 1.81
C GLN A 730 28.42 -10.49 1.13
N ILE A 731 27.69 -10.61 0.03
CA ILE A 731 26.94 -9.51 -0.56
C ILE A 731 25.48 -9.89 -0.38
N THR A 732 24.70 -9.03 0.26
CA THR A 732 23.27 -9.24 0.49
C THR A 732 22.47 -8.12 -0.15
N GLU A 733 21.27 -8.46 -0.58
CA GLU A 733 20.27 -7.51 -1.06
C GLU A 733 19.15 -7.49 -0.03
N GLU A 734 18.94 -6.34 0.60
CA GLU A 734 18.00 -6.20 1.72
C GLU A 734 16.62 -5.71 1.26
N LEU A 735 16.50 -5.31 -0.01
CA LEU A 735 15.27 -4.79 -0.62
C LEU A 735 14.71 -5.69 -1.72
N TRP A 736 13.54 -5.35 -2.24
CA TRP A 736 12.90 -6.00 -3.39
C TRP A 736 13.55 -5.61 -4.72
N GLU A 737 14.87 -5.72 -4.77
CA GLU A 737 15.66 -5.39 -5.94
C GLU A 737 16.40 -6.61 -6.47
N THR A 738 16.86 -6.52 -7.71
CA THR A 738 17.73 -7.53 -8.31
C THR A 738 19.05 -6.89 -8.67
N ALA A 739 20.07 -7.20 -7.88
CA ALA A 739 21.43 -6.77 -8.15
C ALA A 739 22.07 -7.63 -9.27
N TYR A 740 22.61 -6.97 -10.29
CA TYR A 740 23.31 -7.62 -11.40
C TYR A 740 24.82 -7.43 -11.26
N PHE A 741 25.53 -8.54 -11.06
CA PHE A 741 26.98 -8.56 -11.04
C PHE A 741 27.52 -9.38 -12.22
N ASP A 742 28.11 -8.72 -13.21
CA ASP A 742 28.84 -9.41 -14.27
C ASP A 742 30.12 -10.07 -13.72
N MET A 743 30.76 -9.43 -12.75
CA MET A 743 32.03 -9.87 -12.20
C MET A 743 32.28 -9.27 -10.81
N VAL A 744 32.61 -10.12 -9.85
CA VAL A 744 33.12 -9.71 -8.52
C VAL A 744 34.56 -10.18 -8.38
N LYS A 745 35.46 -9.28 -7.97
CA LYS A 745 36.90 -9.56 -7.81
C LYS A 745 37.42 -8.98 -6.49
N LEU A 746 38.29 -9.74 -5.84
CA LEU A 746 39.09 -9.26 -4.71
C LEU A 746 40.51 -8.93 -5.20
N LEU A 747 40.94 -7.68 -5.05
CA LEU A 747 42.30 -7.22 -5.38
C LEU A 747 43.11 -7.09 -4.08
N ALA A 748 44.07 -8.00 -3.88
CA ALA A 748 45.00 -7.90 -2.76
C ALA A 748 46.11 -6.88 -3.08
N VAL A 749 46.27 -5.87 -2.24
CA VAL A 749 47.31 -4.84 -2.37
C VAL A 749 48.42 -5.14 -1.38
N ASP A 750 49.58 -5.58 -1.87
CA ASP A 750 50.78 -5.74 -1.06
C ASP A 750 51.50 -4.39 -0.91
N HIS A 751 51.85 -4.00 0.32
CA HIS A 751 52.44 -2.70 0.61
C HIS A 751 53.36 -2.75 1.85
N PRO A 752 54.33 -1.81 1.98
CA PRO A 752 55.14 -1.72 3.19
C PRO A 752 54.29 -1.45 4.44
N ALA A 753 54.73 -1.96 5.58
CA ALA A 753 54.10 -1.68 6.88
C ALA A 753 53.98 -0.17 7.13
N GLY A 754 52.84 0.26 7.68
CA GLY A 754 52.52 1.67 7.95
C GLY A 754 52.10 2.48 6.71
N THR A 755 51.92 1.85 5.54
CA THR A 755 51.36 2.52 4.36
C THR A 755 49.83 2.52 4.45
N GLN A 756 49.23 3.71 4.39
CA GLN A 756 47.79 3.89 4.28
C GLN A 756 47.38 3.79 2.80
N ILE A 757 46.29 3.08 2.54
CA ILE A 757 45.75 2.83 1.20
C ILE A 757 44.37 3.49 1.11
N PHE A 758 44.12 4.20 0.01
CA PHE A 758 42.83 4.81 -0.32
C PHE A 758 42.47 4.52 -1.78
N VAL A 759 41.18 4.42 -2.07
CA VAL A 759 40.61 4.43 -3.41
C VAL A 759 39.53 5.52 -3.46
N ASP A 760 39.22 6.01 -4.65
CA ASP A 760 38.20 7.05 -4.80
C ASP A 760 36.80 6.42 -4.86
N GLU A 761 36.17 6.33 -3.69
CA GLU A 761 34.82 5.75 -3.49
C GLU A 761 33.71 6.80 -3.61
N LYS A 762 34.04 8.03 -4.05
CA LYS A 762 33.07 9.13 -4.09
C LYS A 762 31.90 8.82 -5.03
N TYR A 763 30.69 9.04 -4.52
CA TYR A 763 29.47 9.09 -5.31
C TYR A 763 29.28 10.50 -5.90
N THR A 764 29.57 10.66 -7.19
CA THR A 764 29.40 11.95 -7.90
C THR A 764 28.80 11.72 -9.30
N PRO A 765 28.07 12.71 -9.85
CA PRO A 765 27.73 12.73 -11.27
C PRO A 765 28.98 12.66 -12.17
N PRO A 766 28.82 12.30 -13.47
CA PRO A 766 29.94 12.29 -14.41
C PRO A 766 30.69 13.63 -14.47
N PRO A 767 32.02 13.61 -14.67
CA PRO A 767 32.86 12.44 -14.95
C PRO A 767 33.13 11.58 -13.70
N PHE A 768 33.01 10.27 -13.84
CA PHE A 768 33.31 9.31 -12.77
C PHE A 768 34.82 9.20 -12.54
N PRO A 769 35.29 8.99 -11.30
CA PRO A 769 36.71 8.85 -11.01
C PRO A 769 37.26 7.53 -11.57
N ASP A 770 38.40 7.59 -12.27
CA ASP A 770 39.13 6.40 -12.70
C ASP A 770 39.61 5.57 -11.50
N PHE A 771 39.66 4.24 -11.66
CA PHE A 771 40.28 3.38 -10.65
C PHE A 771 41.75 3.73 -10.44
N LYS A 772 42.06 4.25 -9.24
CA LYS A 772 43.41 4.58 -8.82
C LYS A 772 43.60 4.30 -7.34
N ILE A 773 44.72 3.65 -7.02
CA ILE A 773 45.16 3.43 -5.64
C ILE A 773 46.02 4.62 -5.22
N TYR A 774 45.62 5.26 -4.13
CA TYR A 774 46.39 6.31 -3.47
C TYR A 774 47.06 5.73 -2.23
N THR A 775 48.33 6.09 -2.02
CA THR A 775 49.11 5.60 -0.88
C THR A 775 49.78 6.76 -0.16
N THR A 776 49.73 6.79 1.16
CA THR A 776 50.51 7.75 1.96
C THR A 776 51.07 7.07 3.21
N LYS A 777 52.17 7.62 3.75
CA LYS A 777 52.72 7.24 5.06
C LYS A 777 52.55 8.32 6.11
N GLU A 778 52.37 9.57 5.67
CA GLU A 778 52.23 10.74 6.53
C GLU A 778 50.89 11.40 6.19
N ILE A 779 50.04 11.56 7.20
CA ILE A 779 48.76 12.26 7.10
C ILE A 779 48.95 13.62 7.77
N HIS A 780 48.66 14.69 7.03
CA HIS A 780 48.66 16.05 7.55
C HIS A 780 47.21 16.45 7.85
N HIS A 781 46.93 16.80 9.10
CA HIS A 781 45.64 17.34 9.51
C HIS A 781 45.62 18.86 9.31
N PRO A 782 44.45 19.47 9.04
CA PRO A 782 44.33 20.92 9.02
C PRO A 782 44.75 21.53 10.36
N ARG A 783 45.27 22.77 10.33
CA ARG A 783 45.60 23.54 11.54
C ARG A 783 44.37 23.81 12.38
N ILE A 784 43.29 24.21 11.72
CA ILE A 784 41.98 24.36 12.31
C ILE A 784 40.91 24.04 11.26
N ALA A 785 39.84 23.39 11.70
CA ALA A 785 38.62 23.21 10.93
C ALA A 785 37.49 23.95 11.62
N LEU A 786 36.86 24.91 10.93
CA LEU A 786 35.74 25.68 11.47
C LEU A 786 34.45 25.28 10.75
N ASP A 787 33.39 25.02 11.50
CA ASP A 787 32.07 24.87 10.90
C ASP A 787 31.50 26.21 10.41
N HIS A 788 30.34 26.15 9.77
CA HIS A 788 29.61 27.31 9.26
C HIS A 788 29.15 28.31 10.34
N HIS A 789 29.17 27.93 11.63
CA HIS A 789 28.91 28.82 12.76
C HIS A 789 30.20 29.39 13.40
N GLY A 790 31.38 28.92 12.97
CA GLY A 790 32.68 29.32 13.48
C GLY A 790 33.17 28.52 14.69
N TYR A 791 32.56 27.37 15.00
CA TYR A 791 33.04 26.46 16.04
C TYR A 791 34.18 25.58 15.51
N ASP A 792 35.16 25.30 16.37
CA ASP A 792 36.31 24.44 16.04
C ASP A 792 35.91 22.96 16.11
N VAL A 793 35.92 22.30 14.95
CA VAL A 793 35.59 20.88 14.76
C VAL A 793 36.84 20.04 14.43
N SER A 794 38.04 20.58 14.63
CA SER A 794 39.33 19.92 14.32
C SER A 794 39.47 18.53 14.91
N GLU A 795 39.09 18.35 16.18
CA GLU A 795 39.23 17.04 16.86
C GLU A 795 38.28 15.99 16.28
N ALA A 796 37.06 16.38 15.89
CA ALA A 796 36.07 15.47 15.32
C ALA A 796 36.52 14.88 13.97
N LEU A 797 37.35 15.60 13.21
CA LEU A 797 37.82 15.18 11.89
C LEU A 797 39.09 14.30 11.91
N LYS A 798 39.64 13.98 13.09
CA LYS A 798 40.90 13.21 13.18
C LYS A 798 40.74 11.70 13.05
N ALA A 799 39.53 11.18 13.27
CA ALA A 799 39.26 9.75 13.28
C ALA A 799 37.97 9.42 12.52
N VAL A 800 37.88 8.20 12.00
CA VAL A 800 36.64 7.63 11.48
C VAL A 800 36.01 6.83 12.62
N ASP A 801 35.23 7.52 13.46
CA ASP A 801 34.60 6.96 14.67
C ASP A 801 33.07 6.81 14.54
N TYR A 802 32.58 7.03 13.33
CA TYR A 802 31.18 7.08 12.97
C TYR A 802 30.35 8.13 13.74
N ARG A 803 30.92 9.30 14.02
CA ARG A 803 30.19 10.46 14.56
C ARG A 803 30.29 11.64 13.60
N TYR A 804 29.17 12.34 13.39
CA TYR A 804 29.16 13.56 12.59
C TYR A 804 30.01 14.64 13.25
N ALA A 805 30.78 15.38 12.43
CA ALA A 805 31.52 16.54 12.91
C ALA A 805 30.60 17.73 13.24
N ILE A 806 29.42 17.77 12.62
CA ILE A 806 28.37 18.77 12.81
C ILE A 806 27.04 18.00 12.86
N GLU A 807 26.24 18.21 13.91
CA GLU A 807 24.86 17.73 13.93
C GLU A 807 23.97 18.71 13.15
N HIS A 808 23.05 18.18 12.36
CA HIS A 808 22.12 18.97 11.55
C HIS A 808 20.71 18.77 12.09
N GLU A 809 19.92 19.84 12.12
CA GLU A 809 18.48 19.69 12.26
C GLU A 809 17.95 18.94 11.02
N PRO A 810 17.07 17.95 11.21
CA PRO A 810 16.46 17.25 10.09
C PRO A 810 15.63 18.25 9.27
N GLY A 811 15.79 18.20 7.95
CA GLY A 811 14.90 18.91 7.03
C GLY A 811 13.58 18.14 6.82
N PRO A 812 12.71 18.62 5.90
CA PRO A 812 11.38 18.03 5.66
C PRO A 812 11.42 16.59 5.11
N PHE A 813 12.58 16.18 4.58
CA PHE A 813 12.78 14.84 4.05
C PHE A 813 14.10 14.25 4.54
N GLN A 814 14.14 12.92 4.57
CA GLN A 814 15.36 12.16 4.84
C GLN A 814 16.51 12.62 3.93
N GLY A 815 17.67 12.92 4.54
CA GLY A 815 18.87 13.30 3.80
C GLY A 815 18.89 14.74 3.30
N VAL A 816 17.78 15.48 3.47
CA VAL A 816 17.71 16.91 3.19
C VAL A 816 17.96 17.66 4.49
N VAL A 817 18.95 18.54 4.49
CA VAL A 817 19.33 19.37 5.64
C VAL A 817 19.70 20.77 5.17
N ASP A 818 19.75 21.71 6.11
CA ASP A 818 20.18 23.07 5.81
C ASP A 818 21.61 23.12 5.22
N PRO A 819 21.89 24.08 4.32
CA PRO A 819 23.22 24.28 3.77
C PRO A 819 24.27 24.51 4.87
N HIS A 820 25.29 23.67 4.91
CA HIS A 820 26.37 23.72 5.88
C HIS A 820 27.73 23.49 5.21
N PHE A 821 28.79 23.91 5.88
CA PHE A 821 30.16 23.75 5.38
C PHE A 821 31.17 23.65 6.53
N ILE A 822 32.35 23.10 6.22
CA ILE A 822 33.54 23.12 7.06
C ILE A 822 34.66 23.82 6.29
N VAL A 823 35.23 24.87 6.89
CA VAL A 823 36.40 25.58 6.37
C VAL A 823 37.66 24.94 6.94
N LEU A 824 38.52 24.41 6.08
CA LEU A 824 39.80 23.81 6.45
C LEU A 824 40.93 24.83 6.27
N ASP A 825 41.60 25.21 7.35
CA ASP A 825 42.84 25.98 7.30
C ASP A 825 44.04 25.03 7.28
N LEU A 826 44.78 25.03 6.17
CA LEU A 826 45.91 24.13 5.92
C LEU A 826 47.28 24.74 6.28
N GLU A 827 47.31 25.95 6.86
CA GLU A 827 48.50 26.81 7.00
C GLU A 827 49.03 27.37 5.67
N ASP A 828 50.17 28.07 5.70
CA ASP A 828 50.89 28.53 4.51
C ASP A 828 51.48 27.32 3.75
N VAL A 829 50.66 26.73 2.88
CA VAL A 829 51.10 25.70 1.94
C VAL A 829 51.51 26.35 0.61
N PRO A 830 52.66 25.98 0.01
CA PRO A 830 53.06 26.53 -1.28
C PRO A 830 52.05 26.25 -2.40
N ASP A 831 51.74 27.27 -3.21
CA ASP A 831 50.80 27.16 -4.36
C ASP A 831 51.21 26.12 -5.41
N ASP A 832 52.50 25.73 -5.45
CA ASP A 832 53.04 24.75 -6.38
C ASP A 832 53.03 23.30 -5.85
N LEU A 833 52.57 23.10 -4.61
CA LEU A 833 52.47 21.79 -4.00
C LEU A 833 51.19 21.07 -4.44
N GLY A 834 51.33 19.90 -5.06
CA GLY A 834 50.19 19.04 -5.37
C GLY A 834 49.59 18.46 -4.09
N LEU A 835 48.48 19.03 -3.63
CA LEU A 835 47.74 18.55 -2.47
C LEU A 835 46.73 17.47 -2.86
N THR A 836 46.61 16.44 -2.02
CA THR A 836 45.55 15.43 -2.13
C THR A 836 44.78 15.41 -0.82
N LEU A 837 43.50 15.74 -0.88
CA LEU A 837 42.60 15.74 0.27
C LEU A 837 41.96 14.35 0.42
N PHE A 838 42.17 13.71 1.57
CA PHE A 838 41.54 12.45 1.93
C PHE A 838 40.43 12.76 2.93
N LEU A 839 39.18 12.50 2.54
CA LEU A 839 38.00 12.68 3.37
C LEU A 839 37.19 11.40 3.38
N THR A 840 36.64 11.08 4.54
CA THR A 840 35.64 10.04 4.72
C THR A 840 34.39 10.73 5.24
N GLY A 841 33.28 10.44 4.59
CA GLY A 841 31.96 10.91 4.97
C GLY A 841 30.95 9.99 4.34
N TRP A 842 29.71 10.08 4.82
CA TRP A 842 28.59 9.38 4.23
C TRP A 842 27.51 10.41 3.89
N ILE A 843 26.66 10.01 2.96
CA ILE A 843 25.43 10.73 2.64
C ILE A 843 24.28 9.83 3.07
N PHE A 844 23.19 10.46 3.49
CA PHE A 844 21.95 9.76 3.71
C PHE A 844 21.08 10.03 2.48
N PRO A 845 20.84 9.05 1.60
CA PRO A 845 20.17 9.31 0.34
C PRO A 845 18.67 9.57 0.55
N THR A 846 18.13 10.31 -0.40
CA THR A 846 16.69 10.33 -0.68
C THR A 846 16.30 9.03 -1.38
N ASP A 847 15.11 8.50 -1.10
CA ASP A 847 14.54 7.39 -1.86
C ASP A 847 13.72 7.90 -3.07
N THR A 848 13.10 7.00 -3.83
CA THR A 848 12.29 7.37 -5.01
C THR A 848 11.09 8.24 -4.65
N SER A 849 10.43 7.98 -3.52
CA SER A 849 9.29 8.75 -3.02
C SER A 849 9.72 10.18 -2.69
N ILE A 850 10.81 10.32 -1.94
CA ILE A 850 11.37 11.63 -1.62
C ILE A 850 11.85 12.35 -2.88
N ASN A 851 12.44 11.65 -3.85
CA ASN A 851 12.82 12.25 -5.12
C ASN A 851 11.61 12.76 -5.91
N LEU A 852 10.46 12.09 -5.81
CA LEU A 852 9.20 12.57 -6.36
C LEU A 852 8.78 13.85 -5.63
N ALA A 853 8.70 13.83 -4.29
CA ALA A 853 8.31 15.00 -3.48
C ALA A 853 9.21 16.23 -3.76
N LEU A 854 10.52 16.03 -3.83
CA LEU A 854 11.50 17.06 -4.21
C LEU A 854 11.27 17.61 -5.64
N SER A 855 10.83 16.76 -6.57
CA SER A 855 10.51 17.21 -7.93
C SER A 855 9.22 18.02 -8.00
N GLN A 856 8.31 17.79 -7.06
CA GLN A 856 7.06 18.53 -6.93
C GLN A 856 7.26 19.88 -6.24
N ASN A 857 8.24 19.99 -5.35
CA ASN A 857 8.60 21.23 -4.67
C ASN A 857 9.95 21.83 -5.14
N PRO A 858 9.94 22.75 -6.12
CA PRO A 858 11.17 23.38 -6.61
C PRO A 858 11.85 24.32 -5.59
N ALA A 859 11.21 24.65 -4.46
CA ALA A 859 11.85 25.41 -3.39
C ALA A 859 12.89 24.58 -2.63
N ILE A 860 12.72 23.25 -2.58
CA ILE A 860 13.65 22.32 -1.96
C ILE A 860 14.59 21.77 -3.04
N ASN A 861 15.75 22.39 -3.18
CA ASN A 861 16.72 22.06 -4.23
C ASN A 861 18.06 21.59 -3.64
N PRO A 862 18.18 20.31 -3.22
CA PRO A 862 19.41 19.80 -2.62
C PRO A 862 20.56 19.79 -3.62
N HIS A 863 21.78 19.96 -3.11
CA HIS A 863 23.00 19.95 -3.91
C HIS A 863 23.94 18.84 -3.44
N PHE A 864 24.62 18.20 -4.39
CA PHE A 864 25.71 17.27 -4.05
C PHE A 864 26.80 17.99 -3.25
N PRO A 865 27.39 17.33 -2.23
CA PRO A 865 28.55 17.87 -1.55
C PRO A 865 29.65 18.22 -2.54
N TYR A 866 30.19 19.44 -2.45
CA TYR A 866 31.25 19.91 -3.33
C TYR A 866 32.39 20.53 -2.52
N LEU A 867 33.59 20.47 -3.08
CA LEU A 867 34.75 21.15 -2.53
C LEU A 867 34.87 22.53 -3.20
N GLN A 868 34.85 23.59 -2.40
CA GLN A 868 35.21 24.93 -2.83
C GLN A 868 36.68 25.19 -2.46
N VAL A 869 37.49 25.59 -3.43
CA VAL A 869 38.93 25.91 -3.26
C VAL A 869 39.18 27.39 -3.48
#